data_AF-A0A067QD20-F1
#
_entry.id   AF-A0A067QD20-F1
#
_cell.length_a   1.000
_cell.length_b   1.000
_cell.length_c   1.000
_cell.angle_alpha   90.00
_cell.angle_beta   90.00
_cell.angle_gamma   90.00
#
_symmetry.space_group_name_H-M   'P 1'
#
loop_
_entity.id
_entity.type
_entity.pdbx_description
1 polymer ?
#
loop_
_entity_poly.entity_id
_entity_poly.type
_entity_poly.pdbx_seq_one_letter_code
_entity_poly.pdbx_strand_id
1 'polypeptide(L)'
;MSPDRHSRNDQGKGQTSTEETFSIPARDLFGLLDANRNAGGCFGLETASTSTLSDNPGPRCTIGKWIGRAGKKLKVAAGSVAERLRIGPNAVMEDIIDGLSGAERHRRSLFQAPRPLRSLIPIALSHSTKSLTSSGESVSKIQARLPAYYRKLVDYLLDHNPNNQFLALYYITTLIYVDPRARIIFLDLGVFDILERKQVQLLSLPRRHPQRDLLLAPSRRALVSLSESEILTVIQSLDYGDRFGPGILSDHRAESIATLIQFTTISDHQILAGLRISNLERIVHAHPTLLEAIKPEVVYQWAELSQSDDPILSHIYARILSQFASVCSDICGAQLWDCYVVPVCQSYFDTVGTGESADRIINRILPNKNYLAALLTPEIRSKLPKRSVAPTHVQHRSTTGNPEWPSLVELFAGPFFSLWGAFLRQWMFKPGEARHDFYHNISSEPWDMPSRRLPRKIRTSLCRQLVTIAVNSECSVEDVIQVADEDVDCYDEILGILGTIVDNGDRSARTSALAIKLNLEAWYKKRAFKKPHTFWYATICEGICVDDPLQPNSQGKKKVFWSLLRIGYKRQYDDDLALYIDSHYVGWVKASHIPCISSLYRPVTSKPSEDEPEELIACILEKTRGSKIIFSLVQDLVVPDTISAISAGPLYVLMARPQQDGTQAYYWGDPCPW
;
A
#
# COMPACT_ATOMS: atom_id res chain seq x y z
N MET A 1 -42.74 34.74 -28.61
CA MET A 1 -44.11 34.20 -28.47
C MET A 1 -44.06 33.09 -27.44
N SER A 2 -44.34 33.44 -26.17
CA SER A 2 -44.82 32.48 -25.15
C SER A 2 -46.32 32.23 -25.39
N PRO A 3 -46.93 31.21 -24.74
CA PRO A 3 -47.42 31.48 -23.38
C PRO A 3 -47.26 30.33 -22.36
N ASP A 4 -47.17 30.78 -21.12
CA ASP A 4 -47.34 30.08 -19.84
C ASP A 4 -48.69 29.34 -19.67
N ARG A 5 -48.75 28.38 -18.72
CA ARG A 5 -49.64 28.44 -17.53
C ARG A 5 -49.49 27.26 -16.53
N HIS A 6 -49.05 27.64 -15.32
CA HIS A 6 -49.58 27.39 -13.96
C HIS A 6 -50.12 26.02 -13.43
N SER A 7 -49.39 25.50 -12.42
CA SER A 7 -49.72 25.20 -10.99
C SER A 7 -51.09 24.66 -10.51
N ARG A 8 -51.04 23.57 -9.71
CA ARG A 8 -51.80 23.29 -8.45
C ARG A 8 -51.29 21.96 -7.84
N ASN A 9 -50.71 21.90 -6.64
CA ASN A 9 -51.30 21.79 -5.29
C ASN A 9 -52.46 20.77 -5.12
N ASP A 10 -52.18 19.69 -4.37
CA ASP A 10 -53.06 19.00 -3.38
C ASP A 10 -52.15 18.02 -2.60
N GLN A 11 -51.75 18.27 -1.34
CA GLN A 11 -52.46 17.97 -0.08
C GLN A 11 -53.26 16.65 -0.05
N GLY A 12 -52.65 15.63 0.58
CA GLY A 12 -53.31 14.41 1.06
C GLY A 12 -52.65 13.92 2.35
N LYS A 13 -53.32 14.14 3.48
CA LYS A 13 -52.98 13.73 4.84
C LYS A 13 -53.21 12.23 5.08
N GLY A 14 -52.33 11.61 5.88
CA GLY A 14 -52.72 10.90 7.11
C GLY A 14 -52.78 9.36 7.12
N GLN A 15 -51.83 8.74 7.84
CA GLN A 15 -52.00 7.70 8.89
C GLN A 15 -50.59 7.19 9.29
N THR A 16 -49.99 7.63 10.40
CA THR A 16 -50.01 7.05 11.77
C THR A 16 -49.72 5.55 11.87
N SER A 17 -48.48 5.22 12.20
CA SER A 17 -48.15 4.11 13.11
C SER A 17 -47.05 4.56 14.07
N THR A 18 -47.44 4.67 15.32
CA THR A 18 -46.64 4.81 16.55
C THR A 18 -45.69 3.62 16.73
N GLU A 19 -44.41 3.89 17.00
CA GLU A 19 -43.58 3.04 17.86
C GLU A 19 -42.62 3.92 18.66
N GLU A 20 -42.52 3.59 19.94
CA GLU A 20 -41.98 4.42 21.00
C GLU A 20 -40.44 4.41 21.04
N THR A 21 -39.92 5.63 21.14
CA THR A 21 -38.67 6.10 21.75
C THR A 21 -37.79 5.11 22.51
N PHE A 22 -36.49 5.11 22.16
CA PHE A 22 -35.43 5.47 23.10
C PHE A 22 -34.44 6.42 22.43
N SER A 23 -34.58 7.72 22.71
CA SER A 23 -33.60 8.75 22.35
C SER A 23 -33.27 9.56 23.59
N ILE A 24 -32.04 9.45 24.07
CA ILE A 24 -31.51 10.36 25.08
C ILE A 24 -31.31 11.72 24.37
N PRO A 25 -31.92 12.82 24.83
CA PRO A 25 -31.78 14.10 24.16
C PRO A 25 -30.35 14.61 24.27
N ALA A 26 -29.70 14.90 23.13
CA ALA A 26 -28.38 15.54 23.01
C ALA A 26 -28.28 16.95 23.65
N ARG A 27 -29.30 17.38 24.38
CA ARG A 27 -29.41 18.69 25.04
C ARG A 27 -28.57 18.75 26.32
N ASP A 28 -28.21 17.60 26.89
CA ASP A 28 -27.33 17.53 28.07
C ASP A 28 -25.83 17.52 27.73
N LEU A 29 -25.45 17.44 26.44
CA LEU A 29 -24.06 17.49 25.99
C LEU A 29 -23.61 18.91 25.59
N PHE A 30 -24.57 19.81 25.28
CA PHE A 30 -24.31 21.23 24.95
C PHE A 30 -24.48 22.20 26.14
N GLY A 31 -25.05 21.75 27.27
CA GLY A 31 -25.15 22.56 28.50
C GLY A 31 -23.80 22.99 29.08
N LEU A 32 -22.70 22.30 28.73
CA LEU A 32 -21.33 22.66 29.15
C LEU A 32 -20.66 23.71 28.24
N LEU A 33 -21.21 23.96 27.05
CA LEU A 33 -20.69 24.95 26.10
C LEU A 33 -21.39 26.32 26.23
N ASP A 34 -22.64 26.36 26.68
CA ASP A 34 -23.37 27.62 26.92
C ASP A 34 -23.06 28.29 28.28
N ALA A 35 -22.49 27.55 29.24
CA ALA A 35 -21.99 28.13 30.50
C ALA A 35 -20.74 29.03 30.32
N ASN A 36 -20.15 29.08 29.11
CA ASN A 36 -18.92 29.83 28.84
C ASN A 36 -19.14 31.11 28.01
N ARG A 37 -20.41 31.49 27.75
CA ARG A 37 -20.77 32.72 27.02
C ARG A 37 -21.30 33.86 27.88
N ASN A 38 -21.51 33.65 29.19
CA ASN A 38 -22.03 34.66 30.13
C ASN A 38 -21.10 34.95 31.32
N ALA A 39 -19.81 35.16 31.05
CA ALA A 39 -18.90 35.83 31.99
C ALA A 39 -18.27 37.04 31.30
N GLY A 40 -19.09 38.08 31.10
CA GLY A 40 -18.60 39.43 30.94
C GLY A 40 -17.93 39.86 32.25
N GLY A 41 -16.59 39.90 32.24
CA GLY A 41 -15.78 40.27 33.38
C GLY A 41 -14.50 40.93 32.91
N CYS A 42 -14.57 42.24 32.72
CA CYS A 42 -13.42 43.10 32.45
C CYS A 42 -12.71 43.40 33.78
N PHE A 43 -11.63 42.68 34.11
CA PHE A 43 -10.63 43.02 35.13
C PHE A 43 -9.37 42.17 34.84
N GLY A 44 -8.13 42.61 34.98
CA GLY A 44 -7.53 43.84 35.46
C GLY A 44 -6.04 43.54 35.45
N LEU A 45 -5.30 44.14 34.53
CA LEU A 45 -3.88 43.91 34.35
C LEU A 45 -3.12 44.71 35.42
N GLU A 46 -2.99 44.15 36.62
CA GLU A 46 -2.10 44.66 37.66
C GLU A 46 -1.49 43.50 38.44
N THR A 47 -0.25 43.16 38.07
CA THR A 47 0.76 42.72 39.02
C THR A 47 2.08 43.34 38.58
N ALA A 48 2.18 44.65 38.82
CA ALA A 48 3.46 45.23 39.17
C ALA A 48 3.83 44.66 40.55
N SER A 49 4.61 43.58 40.57
CA SER A 49 5.55 43.39 41.66
C SER A 49 6.92 43.76 41.11
N THR A 50 7.28 45.00 41.40
CA THR A 50 8.64 45.52 41.43
C THR A 50 9.57 44.51 42.11
N SER A 51 10.30 43.71 41.32
CA SER A 51 11.57 43.16 41.76
C SER A 51 12.65 44.14 41.34
N THR A 52 13.03 44.98 42.29
CA THR A 52 14.31 45.69 42.30
C THR A 52 15.43 44.76 41.85
N LEU A 53 16.24 45.26 40.92
CA LEU A 53 17.57 44.77 40.60
C LEU A 53 18.34 44.35 41.86
N SER A 54 18.70 43.08 41.91
CA SER A 54 19.88 42.57 42.61
C SER A 54 20.30 41.25 41.96
N ASP A 55 20.72 41.32 40.69
CA ASP A 55 21.50 40.25 40.08
C ASP A 55 22.94 40.31 40.62
N ASN A 56 23.11 39.88 41.87
CA ASN A 56 24.40 39.45 42.37
C ASN A 56 24.43 37.92 42.39
N PRO A 57 25.44 37.26 41.77
CA PRO A 57 25.57 35.81 41.75
C PRO A 57 25.91 35.29 43.16
N GLY A 58 24.88 35.00 43.95
CA GLY A 58 25.00 34.39 45.27
C GLY A 58 25.15 32.86 45.20
N PRO A 59 26.05 32.23 45.98
CA PRO A 59 26.26 30.78 46.03
C PRO A 59 25.01 29.92 46.37
N ARG A 60 23.93 30.55 46.86
CA ARG A 60 22.70 29.87 47.27
C ARG A 60 21.72 29.55 46.13
N CYS A 61 21.84 30.18 44.95
CA CYS A 61 20.97 29.87 43.79
C CYS A 61 21.47 28.69 42.94
N THR A 62 22.76 28.33 43.03
CA THR A 62 23.39 27.27 42.23
C THR A 62 23.10 25.88 42.79
N ILE A 63 23.04 25.76 44.13
CA ILE A 63 22.76 24.50 44.84
C ILE A 63 21.31 24.06 44.61
N GLY A 64 20.34 24.99 44.63
CA GLY A 64 18.93 24.66 44.36
C GLY A 64 18.68 24.12 42.94
N LYS A 65 19.36 24.67 41.92
CA LYS A 65 19.30 24.16 40.55
C LYS A 65 20.00 22.80 40.41
N TRP A 66 21.08 22.57 41.14
CA TRP A 66 21.78 21.29 41.18
C TRP A 66 20.96 20.19 41.87
N ILE A 67 20.40 20.46 43.04
CA ILE A 67 19.51 19.54 43.77
C ILE A 67 18.25 19.26 42.94
N GLY A 68 17.68 20.26 42.26
CA GLY A 68 16.55 20.06 41.34
C GLY A 68 16.90 19.17 40.14
N ARG A 69 18.11 19.30 39.56
CA ARG A 69 18.58 18.44 38.47
C ARG A 69 18.93 17.03 38.95
N ALA A 70 19.56 16.90 40.11
CA ALA A 70 19.87 15.62 40.73
C ALA A 70 18.60 14.86 41.13
N GLY A 71 17.60 15.54 41.71
CA GLY A 71 16.29 14.98 42.04
C GLY A 71 15.51 14.53 40.80
N LYS A 72 15.56 15.29 39.69
CA LYS A 72 14.99 14.85 38.40
C LYS A 72 15.68 13.60 37.85
N LYS A 73 17.02 13.52 37.91
CA LYS A 73 17.78 12.33 37.50
C LYS A 73 17.50 11.12 38.40
N LEU A 74 17.39 11.32 39.71
CA LEU A 74 17.03 10.28 40.68
C LEU A 74 15.61 9.75 40.42
N LYS A 75 14.64 10.64 40.13
CA LYS A 75 13.26 10.25 39.80
C LYS A 75 13.19 9.43 38.50
N VAL A 76 13.98 9.78 37.49
CA VAL A 76 14.12 8.99 36.24
C VAL A 76 14.79 7.64 36.51
N ALA A 77 15.84 7.61 37.33
CA ALA A 77 16.53 6.37 37.70
C ALA A 77 15.63 5.43 38.53
N ALA A 78 14.91 5.96 39.52
CA ALA A 78 13.97 5.20 40.35
C ALA A 78 12.79 4.65 39.52
N GLY A 79 12.27 5.44 38.58
CA GLY A 79 11.26 4.95 37.62
C GLY A 79 11.79 3.83 36.74
N SER A 80 13.02 3.94 36.24
CA SER A 80 13.68 2.89 35.46
C SER A 80 13.90 1.60 36.28
N VAL A 81 14.25 1.73 37.56
CA VAL A 81 14.40 0.58 38.47
C VAL A 81 13.05 -0.08 38.77
N ALA A 82 11.98 0.70 39.01
CA ALA A 82 10.64 0.16 39.24
C ALA A 82 10.10 -0.61 38.02
N GLU A 83 10.36 -0.11 36.81
CA GLU A 83 10.04 -0.81 35.56
C GLU A 83 10.84 -2.12 35.41
N ARG A 84 12.14 -2.13 35.77
CA ARG A 84 12.96 -3.36 35.80
C ARG A 84 12.46 -4.39 36.82
N LEU A 85 11.83 -3.93 37.91
CA LEU A 85 11.18 -4.81 38.88
C LEU A 85 9.78 -5.27 38.45
N ARG A 86 9.34 -4.91 37.23
CA ARG A 86 8.01 -5.20 36.68
C ARG A 86 6.83 -4.62 37.48
N ILE A 87 7.06 -3.48 38.14
CA ILE A 87 6.05 -2.76 38.94
C ILE A 87 5.59 -1.49 38.21
N GLY A 88 5.83 -1.37 36.91
CA GLY A 88 5.40 -0.23 36.11
C GLY A 88 4.33 -0.57 35.07
N PRO A 89 3.61 0.43 34.54
CA PRO A 89 2.59 0.22 33.51
C PRO A 89 3.11 -0.51 32.28
N ASN A 90 4.34 -0.26 31.84
CA ASN A 90 4.91 -0.91 30.65
C ASN A 90 5.08 -2.41 30.88
N ALA A 91 5.59 -2.79 32.06
CA ALA A 91 5.73 -4.20 32.43
C ALA A 91 4.38 -4.92 32.53
N VAL A 92 3.35 -4.26 33.08
CA VAL A 92 1.99 -4.82 33.12
C VAL A 92 1.43 -5.03 31.71
N MET A 93 1.58 -4.03 30.83
CA MET A 93 1.14 -4.18 29.43
C MET A 93 1.90 -5.30 28.71
N GLU A 94 3.20 -5.43 28.94
CA GLU A 94 4.01 -6.48 28.34
C GLU A 94 3.58 -7.88 28.83
N ASP A 95 3.28 -8.03 30.12
CA ASP A 95 2.73 -9.27 30.68
C ASP A 95 1.33 -9.60 30.09
N ILE A 96 0.51 -8.59 29.79
CA ILE A 96 -0.78 -8.77 29.09
C ILE A 96 -0.53 -9.23 27.64
N ILE A 97 0.35 -8.57 26.90
CA ILE A 97 0.67 -8.92 25.50
C ILE A 97 1.21 -10.35 25.40
N ASP A 98 2.20 -10.70 26.23
CA ASP A 98 2.76 -12.06 26.26
C ASP A 98 1.67 -13.09 26.59
N GLY A 99 0.67 -12.69 27.38
CA GLY A 99 -0.50 -13.51 27.68
C GLY A 99 -1.48 -13.68 26.53
N LEU A 100 -1.77 -12.60 25.81
CA LEU A 100 -2.64 -12.61 24.63
C LEU A 100 -2.00 -13.36 23.46
N SER A 101 -0.68 -13.29 23.32
CA SER A 101 0.03 -13.92 22.21
C SER A 101 0.19 -15.44 22.38
N GLY A 102 -0.13 -15.99 23.55
CA GLY A 102 0.14 -17.40 23.89
C GLY A 102 1.63 -17.74 23.84
N ALA A 103 2.50 -16.73 23.73
CA ALA A 103 3.94 -16.92 23.68
C ALA A 103 4.36 -17.27 25.10
N GLU A 104 4.51 -18.57 25.36
CA GLU A 104 5.02 -19.09 26.62
C GLU A 104 6.26 -18.25 26.97
N ARG A 105 6.26 -17.62 28.16
CA ARG A 105 7.27 -16.63 28.59
C ARG A 105 8.67 -17.16 28.30
N HIS A 106 9.19 -16.90 27.10
CA HIS A 106 10.49 -17.40 26.67
C HIS A 106 11.50 -16.62 27.48
N ARG A 107 11.86 -17.19 28.63
CA ARG A 107 12.78 -16.72 29.69
C ARG A 107 13.39 -15.33 29.42
N ARG A 108 12.56 -14.28 29.34
CA ARG A 108 13.10 -12.92 29.28
C ARG A 108 13.76 -12.70 30.61
N SER A 109 15.04 -12.36 30.59
CA SER A 109 15.81 -12.08 31.79
C SER A 109 15.01 -11.12 32.68
N LEU A 110 14.91 -11.43 33.98
CA LEU A 110 14.26 -10.56 34.97
C LEU A 110 14.89 -9.14 35.00
N PHE A 111 16.04 -8.96 34.36
CA PHE A 111 16.76 -7.69 34.26
C PHE A 111 16.54 -6.94 32.94
N GLN A 112 15.80 -7.50 31.98
CA GLN A 112 15.51 -6.78 30.74
C GLN A 112 14.46 -5.70 31.01
N ALA A 113 14.78 -4.45 30.66
CA ALA A 113 13.83 -3.36 30.77
C ALA A 113 12.61 -3.62 29.86
N PRO A 114 11.39 -3.31 30.33
CA PRO A 114 10.20 -3.52 29.52
C PRO A 114 10.24 -2.64 28.27
N ARG A 115 9.57 -3.10 27.21
CA ARG A 115 9.50 -2.35 25.95
C ARG A 115 8.80 -1.00 26.18
N PRO A 116 9.22 0.08 25.50
CA PRO A 116 8.57 1.37 25.63
C PRO A 116 7.18 1.37 24.98
N LEU A 117 6.33 2.34 25.36
CA LEU A 117 4.99 2.56 24.81
C LEU A 117 4.94 2.45 23.28
N ARG A 118 5.84 3.15 22.58
CA ARG A 118 5.92 3.17 21.10
C ARG A 118 6.15 1.79 20.47
N SER A 119 6.71 0.84 21.22
CA SER A 119 6.92 -0.55 20.78
C SER A 119 5.78 -1.47 21.22
N LEU A 120 5.22 -1.27 22.42
CA LEU A 120 4.16 -2.13 22.95
C LEU A 120 2.83 -1.96 22.20
N ILE A 121 2.47 -0.73 21.83
CA ILE A 121 1.18 -0.42 21.20
C ILE A 121 1.03 -1.13 19.83
N PRO A 122 1.99 -1.01 18.88
CA PRO A 122 1.93 -1.75 17.61
C PRO A 122 1.81 -3.27 17.80
N ILE A 123 2.49 -3.82 18.80
CA ILE A 123 2.48 -5.27 19.06
C ILE A 123 1.10 -5.69 19.54
N ALA A 124 0.53 -4.98 20.52
CA ALA A 124 -0.81 -5.25 21.01
C ALA A 124 -1.86 -5.19 19.90
N LEU A 125 -1.83 -4.12 19.09
CA LEU A 125 -2.76 -3.93 17.97
C LEU A 125 -2.62 -5.01 16.89
N SER A 126 -1.41 -5.53 16.68
CA SER A 126 -1.15 -6.62 15.71
C SER A 126 -1.71 -7.98 16.17
N HIS A 127 -1.99 -8.17 17.47
CA HIS A 127 -2.55 -9.42 17.99
C HIS A 127 -4.06 -9.56 17.74
N SER A 128 -4.77 -8.47 17.46
CA SER A 128 -6.23 -8.47 17.25
C SER A 128 -6.68 -9.37 16.08
N THR A 129 -5.84 -9.58 15.06
CA THR A 129 -6.25 -10.25 13.82
C THR A 129 -6.00 -11.74 13.76
N LYS A 130 -5.41 -12.36 14.79
CA LYS A 130 -5.18 -13.81 14.78
C LYS A 130 -6.25 -14.50 15.61
N SER A 131 -7.22 -15.07 14.91
CA SER A 131 -8.27 -15.92 15.48
C SER A 131 -7.63 -16.96 16.41
N LEU A 132 -8.14 -17.02 17.64
CA LEU A 132 -7.67 -17.83 18.77
C LEU A 132 -7.92 -19.34 18.57
N THR A 133 -7.85 -19.85 17.34
CA THR A 133 -8.16 -21.26 17.02
C THR A 133 -7.02 -22.23 17.36
N SER A 134 -5.86 -21.76 17.80
CA SER A 134 -4.71 -22.63 18.11
C SER A 134 -4.53 -22.88 19.60
N SER A 135 -4.77 -24.12 20.02
CA SER A 135 -4.34 -24.77 21.28
C SER A 135 -5.00 -24.30 22.58
N GLY A 136 -6.02 -25.06 23.04
CA GLY A 136 -6.88 -24.70 24.16
C GLY A 136 -6.29 -24.82 25.58
N GLU A 137 -5.12 -25.41 25.77
CA GLU A 137 -4.65 -25.76 27.13
C GLU A 137 -3.79 -24.68 27.79
N SER A 138 -2.92 -23.99 27.04
CA SER A 138 -2.04 -22.94 27.57
C SER A 138 -2.72 -21.58 27.74
N VAL A 139 -3.73 -21.28 26.92
CA VAL A 139 -4.48 -20.02 26.94
C VAL A 139 -5.27 -19.84 28.24
N SER A 140 -5.80 -20.93 28.81
CA SER A 140 -6.67 -20.92 30.00
C SER A 140 -6.01 -20.31 31.26
N LYS A 141 -4.75 -20.67 31.54
CA LYS A 141 -4.02 -20.23 32.75
C LYS A 141 -3.69 -18.74 32.73
N ILE A 142 -3.41 -18.19 31.55
CA ILE A 142 -3.07 -16.78 31.42
C ILE A 142 -4.33 -15.93 31.39
N GLN A 143 -5.39 -16.41 30.75
CA GLN A 143 -6.69 -15.75 30.73
C GLN A 143 -7.26 -15.56 32.15
N ALA A 144 -7.02 -16.52 33.06
CA ALA A 144 -7.39 -16.40 34.48
C ALA A 144 -6.68 -15.24 35.22
N ARG A 145 -5.52 -14.79 34.74
CA ARG A 145 -4.74 -13.70 35.37
C ARG A 145 -5.01 -12.32 34.78
N LEU A 146 -5.62 -12.23 33.58
CA LEU A 146 -5.92 -10.97 32.91
C LEU A 146 -6.68 -9.96 33.78
N PRO A 147 -7.75 -10.36 34.53
CA PRO A 147 -8.46 -9.41 35.38
C PRO A 147 -7.57 -8.73 36.43
N ALA A 148 -6.57 -9.44 36.96
CA ALA A 148 -5.64 -8.87 37.93
C ALA A 148 -4.72 -7.82 37.28
N TYR A 149 -4.29 -8.02 36.03
CA TYR A 149 -3.52 -7.03 35.30
C TYR A 149 -4.35 -5.81 34.90
N TYR A 150 -5.61 -6.00 34.52
CA TYR A 150 -6.52 -4.88 34.25
C TYR A 150 -6.75 -4.03 35.50
N ARG A 151 -6.95 -4.64 36.68
CA ARG A 151 -7.01 -3.90 37.95
C ARG A 151 -5.75 -3.08 38.20
N LYS A 152 -4.56 -3.64 37.99
CA LYS A 152 -3.29 -2.88 38.13
C LYS A 152 -3.23 -1.66 37.21
N LEU A 153 -3.74 -1.74 35.98
CA LEU A 153 -3.82 -0.58 35.09
C LEU A 153 -4.77 0.49 35.63
N VAL A 154 -5.90 0.08 36.22
CA VAL A 154 -6.82 1.01 36.90
C VAL A 154 -6.15 1.65 38.13
N ASP A 155 -5.34 0.91 38.89
CA ASP A 155 -4.56 1.46 40.00
C ASP A 155 -3.58 2.54 39.51
N TYR A 156 -2.89 2.32 38.38
CA TYR A 156 -2.01 3.34 37.79
C TYR A 156 -2.78 4.55 37.23
N LEU A 157 -4.03 4.38 36.81
CA LEU A 157 -4.90 5.49 36.41
C LEU A 157 -5.21 6.41 37.61
N LEU A 158 -5.25 5.85 38.83
CA LEU A 158 -5.48 6.57 40.07
C LEU A 158 -4.20 7.08 40.75
N ASP A 159 -3.01 6.67 40.30
CA ASP A 159 -1.71 7.08 40.82
C ASP A 159 -1.51 8.60 40.78
N HIS A 160 -0.80 9.20 41.75
CA HIS A 160 -0.44 10.62 41.74
C HIS A 160 0.56 11.01 40.62
N ASN A 161 1.26 10.04 40.04
CA ASN A 161 2.21 10.31 38.96
C ASN A 161 1.50 10.45 37.60
N PRO A 162 1.48 11.65 36.97
CA PRO A 162 0.77 11.87 35.72
C PRO A 162 1.31 11.04 34.54
N ASN A 163 2.59 10.62 34.57
CA ASN A 163 3.13 9.74 33.55
C ASN A 163 2.57 8.31 33.66
N ASN A 164 2.34 7.81 34.88
CA ASN A 164 1.74 6.50 35.09
C ASN A 164 0.27 6.52 34.66
N GLN A 165 -0.46 7.59 35.00
CA GLN A 165 -1.82 7.80 34.51
C GLN A 165 -1.88 7.86 32.99
N PHE A 166 -0.96 8.59 32.36
CA PHE A 166 -0.87 8.70 30.90
C PHE A 166 -0.64 7.33 30.24
N LEU A 167 0.32 6.54 30.73
CA LEU A 167 0.58 5.20 30.20
C LEU A 167 -0.62 4.27 30.41
N ALA A 168 -1.23 4.29 31.60
CA ALA A 168 -2.42 3.51 31.90
C ALA A 168 -3.59 3.85 30.96
N LEU A 169 -3.83 5.14 30.70
CA LEU A 169 -4.85 5.59 29.74
C LEU A 169 -4.63 4.99 28.36
N TYR A 170 -3.40 5.08 27.82
CA TYR A 170 -3.08 4.50 26.52
C TYR A 170 -3.27 2.99 26.50
N TYR A 171 -2.79 2.27 27.52
CA TYR A 171 -2.92 0.82 27.58
C TYR A 171 -4.35 0.34 27.72
N ILE A 172 -5.15 0.98 28.59
CA ILE A 172 -6.58 0.69 28.72
C ILE A 172 -7.27 0.89 27.37
N THR A 173 -7.03 2.03 26.71
CA THR A 173 -7.63 2.35 25.41
C THR A 173 -7.24 1.31 24.34
N THR A 174 -5.95 0.97 24.25
CA THR A 174 -5.46 -0.07 23.33
C THR A 174 -6.04 -1.45 23.63
N LEU A 175 -6.24 -1.80 24.90
CA LEU A 175 -6.81 -3.10 25.26
C LEU A 175 -8.30 -3.19 24.93
N ILE A 176 -9.06 -2.12 25.13
CA ILE A 176 -10.47 -2.01 24.69
C ILE A 176 -10.56 -2.24 23.17
N TYR A 177 -9.62 -1.69 22.43
CA TYR A 177 -9.51 -1.84 20.98
C TYR A 177 -9.12 -3.24 20.52
N VAL A 178 -8.21 -3.91 21.22
CA VAL A 178 -7.71 -5.24 20.84
C VAL A 178 -8.69 -6.35 21.23
N ASP A 179 -9.33 -6.23 22.40
CA ASP A 179 -10.24 -7.24 22.95
C ASP A 179 -11.55 -6.59 23.43
N PRO A 180 -12.69 -6.81 22.75
CA PRO A 180 -13.99 -6.28 23.16
C PRO A 180 -14.38 -6.67 24.60
N ARG A 181 -13.89 -7.80 25.13
CA ARG A 181 -14.16 -8.23 26.52
C ARG A 181 -13.47 -7.33 27.53
N ALA A 182 -12.33 -6.72 27.18
CA ALA A 182 -11.64 -5.77 28.04
C ALA A 182 -12.52 -4.54 28.30
N ARG A 183 -13.34 -4.11 27.32
CA ARG A 183 -14.32 -3.04 27.50
C ARG A 183 -15.27 -3.33 28.67
N ILE A 184 -15.88 -4.51 28.67
CA ILE A 184 -16.80 -4.95 29.74
C ILE A 184 -16.09 -4.95 31.09
N ILE A 185 -14.89 -5.53 31.15
CA ILE A 185 -14.14 -5.61 32.42
C ILE A 185 -13.75 -4.22 32.94
N PHE A 186 -13.34 -3.29 32.06
CA PHE A 186 -13.01 -1.93 32.50
C PHE A 186 -14.25 -1.13 32.92
N LEU A 187 -15.41 -1.36 32.31
CA LEU A 187 -16.68 -0.81 32.78
C LEU A 187 -17.01 -1.34 34.18
N ASP A 188 -16.88 -2.65 34.42
CA ASP A 188 -17.10 -3.27 35.73
C ASP A 188 -16.11 -2.76 36.80
N LEU A 189 -14.90 -2.38 36.40
CA LEU A 189 -13.90 -1.76 37.27
C LEU A 189 -14.14 -0.25 37.50
N GLY A 190 -15.23 0.32 36.99
CA GLY A 190 -15.60 1.73 37.19
C GLY A 190 -14.70 2.72 36.44
N VAL A 191 -14.01 2.28 35.38
CA VAL A 191 -13.09 3.15 34.63
C VAL A 191 -13.81 4.33 34.01
N PHE A 192 -15.05 4.14 33.53
CA PHE A 192 -15.85 5.22 32.94
C PHE A 192 -16.04 6.38 33.92
N ASP A 193 -16.52 6.11 35.14
CA ASP A 193 -16.75 7.11 36.19
C ASP A 193 -15.45 7.77 36.67
N ILE A 194 -14.34 7.02 36.67
CA ILE A 194 -13.02 7.56 36.98
C ILE A 194 -12.60 8.58 35.92
N LEU A 195 -12.79 8.26 34.65
CA LEU A 195 -12.40 9.11 33.53
C LEU A 195 -13.30 10.35 33.41
N GLU A 196 -14.60 10.22 33.62
CA GLU A 196 -15.54 11.35 33.58
C GLU A 196 -15.19 12.38 34.66
N ARG A 197 -14.99 11.94 35.91
CA ARG A 197 -14.54 12.81 37.00
C ARG A 197 -13.19 13.47 36.71
N LYS A 198 -12.23 12.69 36.17
CA LYS A 198 -10.93 13.24 35.75
C LYS A 198 -11.08 14.25 34.63
N GLN A 199 -11.95 14.04 33.64
CA GLN A 199 -12.17 14.99 32.56
C GLN A 199 -12.69 16.32 33.11
N VAL A 200 -13.68 16.31 33.99
CA VAL A 200 -14.20 17.51 34.65
C VAL A 200 -13.08 18.25 35.39
N GLN A 201 -12.28 17.51 36.17
CA GLN A 201 -11.12 18.07 36.87
C GLN A 201 -10.06 18.66 35.92
N LEU A 202 -9.72 17.97 34.83
CA LEU A 202 -8.73 18.44 33.86
C LEU A 202 -9.21 19.68 33.09
N LEU A 203 -10.52 19.80 32.85
CA LEU A 203 -11.13 20.96 32.20
C LEU A 203 -11.10 22.21 33.09
N SER A 204 -11.20 22.05 34.42
CA SER A 204 -11.09 23.17 35.35
C SER A 204 -9.66 23.70 35.53
N LEU A 205 -8.63 22.94 35.11
CA LEU A 205 -7.24 23.40 35.14
C LEU A 205 -6.96 24.45 34.05
N PRO A 206 -6.01 25.38 34.25
CA PRO A 206 -5.61 26.34 33.21
C PRO A 206 -5.19 25.66 31.89
N ARG A 207 -5.41 26.33 30.76
CA ARG A 207 -5.09 25.79 29.41
C ARG A 207 -3.63 25.39 29.19
N ARG A 208 -2.70 25.91 29.98
CA ARG A 208 -1.25 25.59 29.91
C ARG A 208 -0.78 24.70 31.06
N HIS A 209 -1.72 24.07 31.77
CA HIS A 209 -1.38 23.20 32.89
C HIS A 209 -0.83 21.87 32.37
N PRO A 210 0.38 21.43 32.78
CA PRO A 210 1.03 20.26 32.19
C PRO A 210 0.20 18.97 32.23
N GLN A 211 -0.58 18.76 33.30
CA GLN A 211 -1.47 17.60 33.40
C GLN A 211 -2.66 17.68 32.45
N ARG A 212 -3.21 18.89 32.22
CA ARG A 212 -4.31 19.09 31.28
C ARG A 212 -3.83 18.75 29.87
N ASP A 213 -2.67 19.29 29.48
CA ASP A 213 -2.07 19.07 28.17
C ASP A 213 -1.74 17.59 27.95
N LEU A 214 -1.26 16.89 28.98
CA LEU A 214 -0.88 15.49 28.90
C LEU A 214 -2.09 14.52 28.90
N LEU A 215 -3.10 14.76 29.75
CA LEU A 215 -4.11 13.76 30.10
C LEU A 215 -5.49 13.99 29.49
N LEU A 216 -5.85 15.23 29.13
CA LEU A 216 -7.22 15.55 28.72
C LEU A 216 -7.60 14.84 27.41
N ALA A 217 -6.74 14.91 26.39
CA ALA A 217 -7.02 14.27 25.11
C ALA A 217 -7.07 12.73 25.21
N PRO A 218 -6.11 12.03 25.86
CA PRO A 218 -6.22 10.59 26.09
C PRO A 218 -7.46 10.19 26.92
N SER A 219 -7.83 10.96 27.94
CA SER A 219 -9.02 10.66 28.77
C SER A 219 -10.32 10.75 27.97
N ARG A 220 -10.48 11.81 27.15
CA ARG A 220 -11.63 11.95 26.25
C ARG A 220 -11.75 10.79 25.28
N ARG A 221 -10.62 10.36 24.70
CA ARG A 221 -10.61 9.23 23.77
C ARG A 221 -11.01 7.93 24.45
N ALA A 222 -10.45 7.65 25.62
CA ALA A 222 -10.81 6.47 26.41
C ALA A 222 -12.32 6.46 26.76
N LEU A 223 -12.90 7.62 27.09
CA LEU A 223 -14.34 7.75 27.32
C LEU A 223 -15.15 7.44 26.07
N VAL A 224 -14.77 7.98 24.91
CA VAL A 224 -15.45 7.67 23.63
C VAL A 224 -15.37 6.16 23.32
N SER A 225 -14.23 5.51 23.58
CA SER A 225 -14.08 4.05 23.40
C SER A 225 -14.97 3.22 24.34
N LEU A 226 -15.35 3.78 25.49
CA LEU A 226 -16.20 3.13 26.48
C LEU A 226 -17.68 3.43 26.25
N SER A 227 -18.03 4.59 25.69
CA SER A 227 -19.41 4.98 25.42
C SER A 227 -20.03 4.22 24.23
N GLU A 228 -21.34 4.00 24.29
CA GLU A 228 -22.11 3.60 23.11
C GLU A 228 -22.11 4.72 22.07
N SER A 229 -21.83 4.40 20.81
CA SER A 229 -21.75 5.37 19.72
C SER A 229 -22.27 4.77 18.42
N GLU A 230 -22.71 5.63 17.50
CA GLU A 230 -23.24 5.22 16.19
C GLU A 230 -22.24 4.32 15.44
N ILE A 231 -20.94 4.60 15.55
CA ILE A 231 -19.91 3.77 14.93
C ILE A 231 -19.94 2.31 15.42
N LEU A 232 -20.28 2.05 16.69
CA LEU A 232 -20.38 0.69 17.20
C LEU A 232 -21.51 -0.08 16.52
N THR A 233 -22.61 0.59 16.14
CA THR A 233 -23.69 -0.04 15.39
C THR A 233 -23.24 -0.42 13.97
N VAL A 234 -22.44 0.42 13.31
CA VAL A 234 -21.85 0.12 12.00
C VAL A 234 -20.85 -1.03 12.10
N ILE A 235 -20.01 -1.05 13.15
CA ILE A 235 -19.08 -2.16 13.41
C ILE A 235 -19.84 -3.46 13.67
N GLN A 236 -20.90 -3.45 14.48
CA GLN A 236 -21.73 -4.62 14.71
C GLN A 236 -22.36 -5.11 13.40
N SER A 237 -22.94 -4.21 12.61
CA SER A 237 -23.53 -4.54 11.31
C SER A 237 -22.53 -5.21 10.37
N LEU A 238 -21.29 -4.71 10.35
CA LEU A 238 -20.18 -5.30 9.61
C LEU A 238 -19.83 -6.72 10.10
N ASP A 239 -19.87 -6.95 11.41
CA ASP A 239 -19.49 -8.21 12.06
C ASP A 239 -20.57 -9.30 11.89
N TYR A 240 -21.85 -8.94 11.83
CA TYR A 240 -22.95 -9.87 11.66
C TYR A 240 -23.03 -10.48 10.25
N GLY A 241 -22.41 -9.85 9.24
CA GLY A 241 -22.53 -10.25 7.83
C GLY A 241 -21.63 -11.43 7.37
N ASP A 242 -20.68 -11.90 8.18
CA ASP A 242 -19.49 -12.61 7.70
C ASP A 242 -19.59 -14.16 7.69
N ARG A 243 -20.70 -14.73 7.22
CA ARG A 243 -20.80 -16.20 6.97
C ARG A 243 -20.67 -16.61 5.50
N PHE A 244 -20.59 -15.65 4.59
CA PHE A 244 -20.40 -15.97 3.18
C PHE A 244 -18.91 -16.16 2.89
N GLY A 245 -18.58 -17.19 2.12
CA GLY A 245 -17.21 -17.60 1.88
C GLY A 245 -16.30 -16.49 1.30
N PRO A 246 -14.97 -16.71 1.31
CA PRO A 246 -13.93 -15.69 1.12
C PRO A 246 -13.82 -15.04 -0.29
N GLY A 247 -14.89 -14.99 -1.09
CA GLY A 247 -14.80 -14.66 -2.52
C GLY A 247 -15.41 -13.34 -2.98
N ILE A 248 -16.46 -12.81 -2.34
CA ILE A 248 -17.16 -11.61 -2.85
C ILE A 248 -17.58 -10.73 -1.68
N LEU A 249 -17.18 -9.45 -1.72
CA LEU A 249 -17.64 -8.43 -0.79
C LEU A 249 -19.11 -8.12 -1.10
N SER A 250 -20.03 -8.41 -0.18
CA SER A 250 -21.44 -8.06 -0.36
C SER A 250 -21.66 -6.55 -0.33
N ASP A 251 -22.69 -6.06 -1.01
CA ASP A 251 -23.04 -4.62 -1.06
C ASP A 251 -23.16 -4.02 0.35
N HIS A 252 -23.87 -4.71 1.24
CA HIS A 252 -24.03 -4.30 2.64
C HIS A 252 -22.69 -4.18 3.39
N ARG A 253 -21.77 -5.12 3.16
CA ARG A 253 -20.43 -5.07 3.77
C ARG A 253 -19.63 -3.90 3.20
N ALA A 254 -19.73 -3.67 1.89
CA ALA A 254 -19.09 -2.53 1.23
C ALA A 254 -19.63 -1.18 1.74
N GLU A 255 -20.94 -1.04 1.92
CA GLU A 255 -21.59 0.14 2.50
C GLU A 255 -21.15 0.38 3.94
N SER A 256 -21.07 -0.67 4.75
CA SER A 256 -20.58 -0.58 6.12
C SER A 256 -19.13 -0.10 6.17
N ILE A 257 -18.25 -0.65 5.31
CA ILE A 257 -16.86 -0.21 5.21
C ILE A 257 -16.77 1.23 4.69
N ALA A 258 -17.56 1.61 3.68
CA ALA A 258 -17.62 2.98 3.17
C ALA A 258 -18.05 3.98 4.26
N THR A 259 -19.01 3.59 5.09
CA THR A 259 -19.44 4.38 6.26
C THR A 259 -18.33 4.50 7.29
N LEU A 260 -17.60 3.41 7.60
CA LEU A 260 -16.43 3.46 8.46
C LEU A 260 -15.34 4.38 7.89
N ILE A 261 -15.11 4.38 6.58
CA ILE A 261 -14.17 5.28 5.91
C ILE A 261 -14.57 6.74 6.19
N GLN A 262 -15.85 7.09 6.13
CA GLN A 262 -16.30 8.45 6.49
C GLN A 262 -16.03 8.76 7.97
N PHE A 263 -16.25 7.81 8.88
CA PHE A 263 -15.92 8.00 10.30
C PHE A 263 -14.42 8.17 10.57
N THR A 264 -13.53 7.77 9.66
CA THR A 264 -12.08 8.05 9.82
C THR A 264 -11.74 9.54 9.76
N THR A 265 -12.59 10.38 9.16
CA THR A 265 -12.35 11.82 9.10
C THR A 265 -12.89 12.58 10.32
N ILE A 266 -13.64 11.91 11.19
CA ILE A 266 -14.28 12.50 12.38
C ILE A 266 -13.39 12.24 13.61
N SER A 267 -12.88 13.29 14.26
CA SER A 267 -11.88 13.20 15.33
C SER A 267 -12.20 12.22 16.46
N ASP A 268 -13.48 12.11 16.81
CA ASP A 268 -13.95 11.32 17.94
C ASP A 268 -14.06 9.83 17.58
N HIS A 269 -14.36 9.53 16.32
CA HIS A 269 -14.60 8.17 15.84
C HIS A 269 -13.41 7.59 15.06
N GLN A 270 -12.45 8.43 14.65
CA GLN A 270 -11.37 8.05 13.75
C GLN A 270 -10.55 6.85 14.22
N ILE A 271 -10.36 6.67 15.54
CA ILE A 271 -9.56 5.55 16.05
C ILE A 271 -10.35 4.25 15.95
N LEU A 272 -11.61 4.23 16.38
CA LEU A 272 -12.47 3.06 16.30
C LEU A 272 -12.70 2.64 14.84
N ALA A 273 -12.99 3.61 13.97
CA ALA A 273 -13.19 3.39 12.53
C ALA A 273 -11.93 2.83 11.89
N GLY A 274 -10.82 3.54 12.07
CA GLY A 274 -9.55 3.18 11.48
C GLY A 274 -9.07 1.81 11.98
N LEU A 275 -9.24 1.52 13.26
CA LEU A 275 -8.88 0.22 13.83
C LEU A 275 -9.67 -0.91 13.17
N ARG A 276 -11.00 -0.78 13.08
CA ARG A 276 -11.84 -1.83 12.47
C ARG A 276 -11.44 -2.06 11.02
N ILE A 277 -11.24 -0.98 10.25
CA ILE A 277 -10.75 -1.05 8.88
C ILE A 277 -9.38 -1.74 8.81
N SER A 278 -8.45 -1.35 9.70
CA SER A 278 -7.09 -1.92 9.73
C SER A 278 -7.06 -3.42 10.05
N ASN A 279 -8.12 -3.92 10.70
CA ASN A 279 -8.26 -5.32 11.09
C ASN A 279 -9.09 -6.15 10.09
N LEU A 280 -9.64 -5.54 9.03
CA LEU A 280 -10.28 -6.28 7.96
C LEU A 280 -9.27 -7.25 7.32
N GLU A 281 -9.76 -8.44 6.96
CA GLU A 281 -9.02 -9.33 6.06
C GLU A 281 -8.77 -8.62 4.73
N ARG A 282 -7.73 -9.06 3.99
CA ARG A 282 -7.32 -8.43 2.73
C ARG A 282 -8.56 -8.22 1.86
N ILE A 283 -8.91 -6.96 1.56
CA ILE A 283 -10.00 -6.63 0.66
C ILE A 283 -9.50 -6.99 -0.75
N VAL A 284 -9.86 -8.18 -1.23
CA VAL A 284 -9.31 -8.72 -2.50
C VAL A 284 -9.99 -8.09 -3.72
N HIS A 285 -11.12 -7.41 -3.54
CA HIS A 285 -11.96 -6.98 -4.67
C HIS A 285 -12.38 -5.52 -4.65
N ALA A 286 -12.37 -4.95 -5.86
CA ALA A 286 -13.02 -3.72 -6.23
C ALA A 286 -14.50 -3.74 -5.87
N HIS A 287 -14.93 -2.95 -4.88
CA HIS A 287 -16.33 -2.61 -4.77
C HIS A 287 -16.52 -1.14 -5.18
N PRO A 288 -17.43 -0.82 -6.12
CA PRO A 288 -17.67 0.56 -6.55
C PRO A 288 -17.91 1.52 -5.39
N THR A 289 -18.72 1.11 -4.40
CA THR A 289 -18.99 1.88 -3.17
C THR A 289 -17.72 2.26 -2.40
N LEU A 290 -16.71 1.38 -2.37
CA LEU A 290 -15.44 1.69 -1.70
C LEU A 290 -14.64 2.74 -2.49
N LEU A 291 -14.67 2.68 -3.82
CA LEU A 291 -13.98 3.66 -4.66
C LEU A 291 -14.54 5.07 -4.48
N GLU A 292 -15.86 5.19 -4.33
CA GLU A 292 -16.51 6.47 -4.06
C GLU A 292 -16.18 7.03 -2.66
N ALA A 293 -15.90 6.13 -1.70
CA ALA A 293 -15.54 6.49 -0.33
C ALA A 293 -14.05 6.89 -0.19
N ILE A 294 -13.14 6.27 -0.95
CA ILE A 294 -11.69 6.55 -0.89
C ILE A 294 -11.37 7.80 -1.71
N LYS A 295 -11.68 8.96 -1.16
CA LYS A 295 -11.39 10.26 -1.77
C LYS A 295 -9.97 10.72 -1.46
N PRO A 296 -9.34 11.54 -2.33
CA PRO A 296 -7.99 12.08 -2.10
C PRO A 296 -7.82 12.73 -0.72
N GLU A 297 -8.82 13.46 -0.25
CA GLU A 297 -8.79 14.17 1.04
C GLU A 297 -8.75 13.21 2.23
N VAL A 298 -9.47 12.08 2.12
CA VAL A 298 -9.48 11.03 3.14
C VAL A 298 -8.10 10.37 3.22
N VAL A 299 -7.50 10.05 2.07
CA VAL A 299 -6.16 9.43 2.03
C VAL A 299 -5.08 10.39 2.51
N TYR A 300 -5.18 11.68 2.18
CA TYR A 300 -4.30 12.71 2.74
C TYR A 300 -4.36 12.73 4.27
N GLN A 301 -5.57 12.72 4.84
CA GLN A 301 -5.77 12.67 6.29
C GLN A 301 -5.21 11.38 6.90
N TRP A 302 -5.38 10.22 6.25
CA TRP A 302 -4.76 8.97 6.70
C TRP A 302 -3.24 9.05 6.71
N ALA A 303 -2.64 9.65 5.68
CA ALA A 303 -1.21 9.89 5.61
C ALA A 303 -0.74 10.84 6.74
N GLU A 304 -1.49 11.89 7.06
CA GLU A 304 -1.18 12.78 8.17
C GLU A 304 -1.25 12.06 9.52
N LEU A 305 -2.33 11.30 9.75
CA LEU A 305 -2.53 10.53 10.98
C LEU A 305 -1.50 9.40 11.15
N SER A 306 -1.03 8.81 10.06
CA SER A 306 0.04 7.80 10.09
C SER A 306 1.38 8.36 10.59
N GLN A 307 1.56 9.68 10.48
CA GLN A 307 2.74 10.43 10.91
C GLN A 307 2.55 11.10 12.28
N SER A 308 1.40 10.89 12.92
CA SER A 308 1.12 11.43 14.25
C SER A 308 2.12 10.95 15.29
N ASP A 309 2.46 11.82 16.25
CA ASP A 309 3.23 11.44 17.45
C ASP A 309 2.50 10.42 18.34
N ASP A 310 1.18 10.26 18.13
CA ASP A 310 0.38 9.25 18.80
C ASP A 310 0.62 7.85 18.21
N PRO A 311 1.15 6.89 18.99
CA PRO A 311 1.48 5.56 18.49
C PRO A 311 0.26 4.72 18.08
N ILE A 312 -0.94 5.00 18.62
CA ILE A 312 -2.18 4.30 18.23
C ILE A 312 -2.59 4.77 16.83
N LEU A 313 -2.72 6.08 16.62
CA LEU A 313 -3.08 6.66 15.33
C LEU A 313 -2.05 6.30 14.26
N SER A 314 -0.76 6.53 14.54
CA SER A 314 0.31 6.23 13.61
C SER A 314 0.27 4.78 13.14
N HIS A 315 0.12 3.82 14.06
CA HIS A 315 0.07 2.40 13.71
C HIS A 315 -1.19 2.03 12.91
N ILE A 316 -2.37 2.46 13.35
CA ILE A 316 -3.64 2.17 12.69
C ILE A 316 -3.62 2.68 11.25
N TYR A 317 -3.28 3.95 11.05
CA TYR A 317 -3.36 4.57 9.72
C TYR A 317 -2.22 4.13 8.80
N ALA A 318 -1.03 3.83 9.33
CA ALA A 318 0.02 3.15 8.57
C ALA A 318 -0.46 1.79 8.01
N ARG A 319 -1.22 1.04 8.81
CA ARG A 319 -1.78 -0.25 8.42
C ARG A 319 -2.90 -0.11 7.40
N ILE A 320 -3.81 0.85 7.58
CA ILE A 320 -4.86 1.17 6.59
C ILE A 320 -4.22 1.52 5.25
N LEU A 321 -3.24 2.44 5.23
CA LEU A 321 -2.53 2.78 4.01
C LEU A 321 -1.88 1.54 3.38
N SER A 322 -1.18 0.72 4.17
CA SER A 322 -0.58 -0.51 3.66
C SER A 322 -1.60 -1.49 3.05
N GLN A 323 -2.81 -1.60 3.61
CA GLN A 323 -3.86 -2.50 3.10
C GLN A 323 -4.50 -1.93 1.84
N PHE A 324 -4.90 -0.66 1.88
CA PHE A 324 -5.58 0.01 0.76
C PHE A 324 -4.65 0.28 -0.42
N ALA A 325 -3.34 0.28 -0.24
CA ALA A 325 -2.38 0.27 -1.33
C ALA A 325 -2.60 -0.90 -2.31
N SER A 326 -2.91 -2.09 -1.77
CA SER A 326 -3.18 -3.27 -2.60
C SER A 326 -4.53 -3.13 -3.31
N VAL A 327 -5.56 -2.79 -2.55
CA VAL A 327 -6.92 -2.54 -3.04
C VAL A 327 -6.90 -1.51 -4.18
N CYS A 328 -6.35 -0.32 -3.96
CA CYS A 328 -6.36 0.74 -4.96
C CYS A 328 -5.59 0.34 -6.23
N SER A 329 -4.54 -0.46 -6.12
CA SER A 329 -3.78 -0.88 -7.30
C SER A 329 -4.56 -1.79 -8.23
N ASP A 330 -5.38 -2.67 -7.66
CA ASP A 330 -6.14 -3.67 -8.40
C ASP A 330 -7.31 -3.01 -9.16
N ILE A 331 -7.74 -1.84 -8.71
CA ILE A 331 -9.02 -1.26 -9.09
C ILE A 331 -8.86 0.06 -9.85
N CYS A 332 -8.00 0.94 -9.36
CA CYS A 332 -8.06 2.36 -9.73
C CYS A 332 -7.34 2.64 -11.04
N GLY A 333 -6.48 1.75 -11.54
CA GLY A 333 -5.67 2.03 -12.74
C GLY A 333 -4.99 3.40 -12.62
N ALA A 334 -5.26 4.30 -13.57
CA ALA A 334 -4.72 5.68 -13.53
C ALA A 334 -5.22 6.51 -12.32
N GLN A 335 -6.42 6.25 -11.79
CA GLN A 335 -6.96 6.95 -10.60
C GLN A 335 -6.17 6.61 -9.32
N LEU A 336 -5.36 5.54 -9.32
CA LEU A 336 -4.49 5.21 -8.19
C LEU A 336 -3.60 6.39 -7.81
N TRP A 337 -3.10 7.10 -8.82
CA TRP A 337 -2.26 8.27 -8.59
C TRP A 337 -3.04 9.38 -7.91
N ASP A 338 -4.18 9.77 -8.46
CA ASP A 338 -4.96 10.92 -7.99
C ASP A 338 -5.61 10.66 -6.63
N CYS A 339 -6.19 9.47 -6.42
CA CYS A 339 -6.91 9.15 -5.19
C CYS A 339 -5.99 8.73 -4.05
N TYR A 340 -4.79 8.21 -4.35
CA TYR A 340 -4.00 7.51 -3.36
C TYR A 340 -2.53 7.96 -3.30
N VAL A 341 -1.76 7.80 -4.38
CA VAL A 341 -0.31 8.05 -4.35
C VAL A 341 0.00 9.54 -4.15
N VAL A 342 -0.66 10.44 -4.89
CA VAL A 342 -0.43 11.89 -4.80
C VAL A 342 -0.77 12.42 -3.40
N PRO A 343 -1.95 12.12 -2.80
CA PRO A 343 -2.28 12.53 -1.44
C PRO A 343 -1.28 12.04 -0.38
N VAL A 344 -0.84 10.77 -0.48
CA VAL A 344 0.19 10.24 0.41
C VAL A 344 1.48 11.02 0.23
N CYS A 345 1.99 11.16 -0.99
CA CYS A 345 3.21 11.93 -1.22
C CYS A 345 3.10 13.35 -0.67
N GLN A 346 2.02 14.09 -0.96
CA GLN A 346 1.80 15.46 -0.49
C GLN A 346 1.86 15.55 1.04
N SER A 347 1.11 14.70 1.74
CA SER A 347 1.08 14.69 3.20
C SER A 347 2.46 14.44 3.83
N TYR A 348 3.24 13.53 3.25
CA TYR A 348 4.60 13.23 3.73
C TYR A 348 5.61 14.33 3.38
N PHE A 349 5.37 15.13 2.34
CA PHE A 349 6.19 16.30 2.02
C PHE A 349 5.90 17.51 2.91
N ASP A 350 4.66 17.67 3.34
CA ASP A 350 4.24 18.77 4.22
C ASP A 350 4.80 18.59 5.63
N THR A 351 4.89 17.35 6.10
CA THR A 351 5.52 16.99 7.36
C THR A 351 7.05 16.97 7.23
N VAL A 352 7.72 17.87 7.95
CA VAL A 352 9.20 18.06 7.88
C VAL A 352 10.00 16.88 8.50
N GLY A 353 9.36 15.74 8.76
CA GLY A 353 9.95 14.61 9.49
C GLY A 353 10.28 13.40 8.61
N THR A 354 11.57 13.11 8.43
CA THR A 354 12.07 11.84 7.87
C THR A 354 11.90 10.71 8.89
N GLY A 355 10.70 10.12 8.96
CA GLY A 355 10.44 8.94 9.79
C GLY A 355 10.61 7.63 9.02
N GLU A 356 11.20 6.60 9.65
CA GLU A 356 11.30 5.23 9.10
C GLU A 356 9.95 4.62 8.68
N SER A 357 8.83 5.14 9.21
CA SER A 357 7.48 4.73 8.84
C SER A 357 7.12 5.13 7.40
N ALA A 358 7.60 6.28 6.94
CA ALA A 358 7.36 6.78 5.60
C ALA A 358 7.93 5.84 4.55
N ASP A 359 9.20 5.47 4.69
CA ASP A 359 9.87 4.56 3.75
C ASP A 359 9.17 3.20 3.70
N ARG A 360 8.72 2.67 4.84
CA ARG A 360 8.00 1.38 4.86
C ARG A 360 6.66 1.46 4.14
N ILE A 361 5.90 2.51 4.40
CA ILE A 361 4.57 2.70 3.80
C ILE A 361 4.74 2.97 2.31
N ILE A 362 5.62 3.89 1.93
CA ILE A 362 5.91 4.23 0.54
C ILE A 362 6.46 3.02 -0.23
N ASN A 363 7.40 2.25 0.31
CA ASN A 363 7.86 1.02 -0.37
C ASN A 363 6.76 -0.05 -0.50
N ARG A 364 5.78 -0.09 0.43
CA ARG A 364 4.61 -0.98 0.32
C ARG A 364 3.51 -0.46 -0.59
N ILE A 365 3.42 0.86 -0.79
CA ILE A 365 2.50 1.50 -1.74
C ILE A 365 3.05 1.40 -3.18
N LEU A 366 4.37 1.45 -3.32
CA LEU A 366 5.07 1.53 -4.60
C LEU A 366 5.81 0.23 -5.02
N PRO A 367 5.40 -1.00 -4.63
CA PRO A 367 6.22 -2.18 -4.91
C PRO A 367 6.37 -2.43 -6.41
N ASN A 368 5.41 -1.96 -7.22
CA ASN A 368 5.51 -1.99 -8.67
C ASN A 368 5.79 -0.59 -9.27
N LYS A 369 7.08 -0.18 -9.24
CA LYS A 369 7.55 1.06 -9.89
C LYS A 369 7.23 1.09 -11.38
N ASN A 370 7.22 -0.07 -12.05
CA ASN A 370 6.89 -0.18 -13.47
C ASN A 370 5.41 0.13 -13.71
N TYR A 371 4.51 -0.46 -12.93
CA TYR A 371 3.08 -0.16 -12.99
C TYR A 371 2.80 1.34 -12.84
N LEU A 372 3.42 1.94 -11.82
CA LEU A 372 3.28 3.35 -11.53
C LEU A 372 3.82 4.23 -12.66
N ALA A 373 4.99 3.90 -13.22
CA ALA A 373 5.54 4.58 -14.38
C ALA A 373 4.59 4.51 -15.57
N ALA A 374 4.06 3.33 -15.87
CA ALA A 374 3.13 3.13 -16.98
C ALA A 374 1.84 3.94 -16.84
N LEU A 375 1.37 4.15 -15.61
CA LEU A 375 0.19 4.95 -15.30
C LEU A 375 0.46 6.45 -15.14
N LEU A 376 1.71 6.87 -15.00
CA LEU A 376 2.06 8.27 -14.80
C LEU A 376 1.79 9.06 -16.08
N THR A 377 0.81 9.97 -16.01
CA THR A 377 0.53 10.95 -17.07
C THR A 377 1.18 12.31 -16.77
N PRO A 378 1.35 13.18 -17.76
CA PRO A 378 1.85 14.54 -17.55
C PRO A 378 1.00 15.34 -16.55
N GLU A 379 -0.32 15.14 -16.56
CA GLU A 379 -1.26 15.80 -15.64
C GLU A 379 -1.00 15.35 -14.19
N ILE A 380 -0.90 14.04 -13.95
CA ILE A 380 -0.58 13.49 -12.63
C ILE A 380 0.78 14.00 -12.15
N ARG A 381 1.80 13.95 -13.03
CA ARG A 381 3.15 14.45 -12.71
C ARG A 381 3.14 15.91 -12.30
N SER A 382 2.24 16.73 -12.86
CA SER A 382 2.11 18.14 -12.49
C SER A 382 1.58 18.38 -11.08
N LYS A 383 0.82 17.41 -10.52
CA LYS A 383 0.26 17.43 -9.15
C LYS A 383 1.23 16.93 -8.09
N LEU A 384 2.30 16.23 -8.50
CA LEU A 384 3.33 15.78 -7.57
C LEU A 384 3.99 17.00 -6.90
N PRO A 385 4.26 16.94 -5.59
CA PRO A 385 4.87 18.04 -4.86
C PRO A 385 6.23 18.39 -5.46
N LYS A 386 6.33 19.61 -6.00
CA LYS A 386 7.55 20.18 -6.61
C LYS A 386 8.35 20.92 -5.54
N ARG A 387 8.72 20.27 -4.44
CA ARG A 387 9.67 20.90 -3.54
C ARG A 387 11.03 20.83 -4.24
N SER A 388 11.62 21.98 -4.54
CA SER A 388 13.01 22.05 -4.98
C SER A 388 13.88 21.66 -3.79
N VAL A 389 14.01 20.37 -3.53
CA VAL A 389 15.20 19.88 -2.82
C VAL A 389 16.33 20.32 -3.74
N ALA A 390 17.15 21.27 -3.27
CA ALA A 390 18.34 21.66 -4.02
C ALA A 390 19.03 20.35 -4.39
N PRO A 391 19.31 20.08 -5.68
CA PRO A 391 19.79 18.79 -6.14
C PRO A 391 21.05 18.47 -5.35
N THR A 392 20.90 17.71 -4.27
CA THR A 392 22.00 17.17 -3.51
C THR A 392 22.61 16.21 -4.49
N HIS A 393 23.69 16.68 -5.10
CA HIS A 393 24.47 16.02 -6.14
C HIS A 393 24.29 14.52 -6.02
N VAL A 394 23.66 13.91 -7.03
CA VAL A 394 23.34 12.47 -7.11
C VAL A 394 24.62 11.67 -6.82
N GLN A 395 24.91 11.45 -5.54
CA GLN A 395 26.02 10.63 -5.11
C GLN A 395 25.53 9.21 -5.35
N HIS A 396 26.08 8.62 -6.41
CA HIS A 396 25.97 7.24 -6.85
C HIS A 396 25.00 6.35 -6.06
N ARG A 397 23.95 5.90 -6.75
CA ARG A 397 23.01 4.80 -6.40
C ARG A 397 23.69 3.44 -6.11
N SER A 398 24.98 3.39 -5.78
CA SER A 398 25.79 2.16 -5.72
C SER A 398 25.62 1.32 -4.45
N THR A 399 24.67 1.63 -3.56
CA THR A 399 24.45 0.86 -2.34
C THR A 399 23.04 0.30 -2.35
N THR A 400 22.90 -1.00 -2.11
CA THR A 400 21.66 -1.80 -2.05
C THR A 400 20.63 -1.35 -1.00
N GLY A 401 20.76 -0.14 -0.46
CA GLY A 401 19.77 0.48 0.42
C GLY A 401 18.55 0.91 -0.37
N ASN A 402 17.37 0.68 0.20
CA ASN A 402 16.15 1.27 -0.32
C ASN A 402 16.32 2.80 -0.35
N PRO A 403 16.04 3.47 -1.48
CA PRO A 403 16.14 4.92 -1.55
C PRO A 403 15.21 5.54 -0.50
N GLU A 404 15.68 6.60 0.16
CA GLU A 404 14.84 7.41 1.05
C GLU A 404 13.63 7.94 0.26
N TRP A 405 12.47 8.00 0.88
CA TRP A 405 11.23 8.32 0.18
C TRP A 405 11.21 9.67 -0.58
N PRO A 406 11.90 10.76 -0.17
CA PRO A 406 11.94 11.98 -0.98
C PRO A 406 12.61 11.71 -2.33
N SER A 407 13.63 10.85 -2.35
CA SER A 407 14.31 10.42 -3.58
C SER A 407 13.39 9.60 -4.49
N LEU A 408 12.38 8.91 -3.95
CA LEU A 408 11.38 8.19 -4.74
C LEU A 408 10.43 9.15 -5.46
N VAL A 409 10.05 10.27 -4.83
CA VAL A 409 9.18 11.25 -5.51
C VAL A 409 9.96 12.08 -6.52
N GLU A 410 11.22 12.40 -6.24
CA GLU A 410 12.13 12.96 -7.25
C GLU A 410 12.30 12.00 -8.43
N LEU A 411 12.43 10.69 -8.16
CA LEU A 411 12.45 9.67 -9.21
C LEU A 411 11.18 9.75 -10.07
N PHE A 412 10.00 9.84 -9.47
CA PHE A 412 8.72 9.94 -10.22
C PHE A 412 8.58 11.24 -10.99
N ALA A 413 9.08 12.34 -10.43
CA ALA A 413 9.13 13.63 -11.09
C ALA A 413 10.24 13.70 -12.15
N GLY A 414 11.15 12.72 -12.21
CA GLY A 414 12.29 12.69 -13.12
C GLY A 414 11.92 12.45 -14.59
N PRO A 415 12.73 12.96 -15.54
CA PRO A 415 12.48 12.79 -16.97
C PRO A 415 12.56 11.32 -17.40
N PHE A 416 13.47 10.54 -16.82
CA PHE A 416 13.58 9.11 -17.10
C PHE A 416 12.31 8.35 -16.73
N PHE A 417 11.74 8.55 -15.54
CA PHE A 417 10.57 7.77 -15.09
C PHE A 417 9.35 8.01 -15.98
N SER A 418 9.16 9.24 -16.45
CA SER A 418 8.14 9.58 -17.43
C SER A 418 8.37 8.88 -18.78
N LEU A 419 9.62 8.78 -19.22
CA LEU A 419 9.99 8.10 -20.47
C LEU A 419 9.89 6.58 -20.34
N TRP A 420 10.30 6.03 -19.19
CA TRP A 420 10.14 4.63 -18.81
C TRP A 420 8.67 4.21 -18.85
N GLY A 421 7.79 5.05 -18.30
CA GLY A 421 6.34 4.89 -18.43
C GLY A 421 5.86 4.84 -19.88
N ALA A 422 6.46 5.64 -20.77
CA ALA A 422 6.14 5.61 -22.19
C ALA A 422 6.58 4.31 -22.87
N PHE A 423 7.76 3.78 -22.54
CA PHE A 423 8.21 2.45 -22.99
C PHE A 423 7.25 1.35 -22.50
N LEU A 424 6.97 1.33 -21.20
CA LEU A 424 6.10 0.32 -20.59
C LEU A 424 4.68 0.31 -21.18
N ARG A 425 4.08 1.48 -21.42
CA ARG A 425 2.77 1.56 -22.10
C ARG A 425 2.78 0.96 -23.50
N GLN A 426 3.92 0.96 -24.19
CA GLN A 426 4.06 0.37 -25.51
C GLN A 426 4.37 -1.13 -25.46
N TRP A 427 5.12 -1.58 -24.45
CA TRP A 427 5.43 -2.99 -24.23
C TRP A 427 4.26 -3.79 -23.63
N MET A 428 3.44 -3.20 -22.76
CA MET A 428 2.33 -3.92 -22.11
C MET A 428 1.03 -3.84 -22.92
N PHE A 429 0.17 -4.86 -22.88
CA PHE A 429 -1.11 -4.83 -23.58
C PHE A 429 -2.12 -3.93 -22.86
N LYS A 430 -2.06 -3.91 -21.51
CA LYS A 430 -2.77 -2.95 -20.67
C LYS A 430 -1.85 -2.47 -19.56
N PRO A 431 -1.94 -1.19 -19.15
CA PRO A 431 -1.22 -0.70 -17.97
C PRO A 431 -1.49 -1.53 -16.71
N GLY A 432 -2.74 -2.00 -16.52
CA GLY A 432 -3.18 -2.85 -15.40
C GLY A 432 -2.61 -4.28 -15.37
N GLU A 433 -1.87 -4.71 -16.40
CA GLU A 433 -1.20 -6.03 -16.40
C GLU A 433 0.08 -6.06 -15.58
N ALA A 434 0.67 -4.90 -15.27
CA ALA A 434 1.72 -4.81 -14.26
C ALA A 434 1.08 -4.93 -12.86
N ARG A 435 0.52 -6.11 -12.54
CA ARG A 435 -0.08 -6.38 -11.23
C ARG A 435 0.97 -6.37 -10.11
N HIS A 436 0.49 -6.19 -8.89
CA HIS A 436 1.28 -6.00 -7.66
C HIS A 436 2.19 -7.16 -7.26
N ASP A 437 1.95 -8.37 -7.76
CA ASP A 437 2.67 -9.57 -7.34
C ASP A 437 4.01 -9.76 -8.07
N PHE A 438 4.36 -8.85 -8.98
CA PHE A 438 5.51 -8.96 -9.89
C PHE A 438 6.89 -8.98 -9.20
N TYR A 439 7.03 -8.55 -7.94
CA TYR A 439 8.37 -8.36 -7.35
C TYR A 439 8.59 -8.76 -5.89
N HIS A 440 7.61 -9.34 -5.20
CA HIS A 440 7.86 -9.79 -3.82
C HIS A 440 8.28 -11.24 -3.67
N ASN A 441 8.36 -12.00 -4.77
CA ASN A 441 9.07 -13.26 -4.78
C ASN A 441 9.53 -13.58 -6.21
N ILE A 442 10.85 -13.56 -6.41
CA ILE A 442 11.52 -14.27 -7.52
C ILE A 442 11.24 -15.81 -7.43
N SER A 443 10.52 -16.28 -6.41
CA SER A 443 10.03 -17.66 -6.32
C SER A 443 8.60 -17.81 -6.85
N SER A 444 8.50 -18.47 -8.00
CA SER A 444 7.54 -19.54 -8.32
C SER A 444 6.26 -19.30 -9.12
N GLU A 445 5.87 -18.09 -9.51
CA GLU A 445 4.71 -17.94 -10.41
C GLU A 445 5.01 -17.24 -11.76
N PRO A 446 4.57 -17.81 -12.91
CA PRO A 446 5.16 -17.60 -14.24
C PRO A 446 4.32 -16.63 -15.08
N TRP A 447 4.00 -15.45 -14.54
CA TRP A 447 3.06 -14.50 -15.16
C TRP A 447 3.69 -13.52 -16.17
N ASP A 448 5.00 -13.58 -16.38
CA ASP A 448 5.72 -12.67 -17.28
C ASP A 448 5.57 -13.10 -18.74
N MET A 449 4.43 -12.72 -19.30
CA MET A 449 4.18 -12.80 -20.74
C MET A 449 5.21 -11.97 -21.52
N PRO A 450 5.64 -12.42 -22.72
CA PRO A 450 6.53 -11.63 -23.57
C PRO A 450 6.00 -10.21 -23.75
N SER A 451 6.87 -9.21 -23.73
CA SER A 451 6.51 -7.82 -24.02
C SER A 451 6.09 -7.66 -25.49
N ARG A 452 5.21 -6.71 -25.79
CA ARG A 452 4.91 -6.30 -27.16
C ARG A 452 6.16 -5.68 -27.77
N ARG A 453 6.47 -5.97 -29.03
CA ARG A 453 7.57 -5.29 -29.73
C ARG A 453 7.16 -3.91 -30.20
N LEU A 454 8.06 -2.95 -30.01
CA LEU A 454 7.84 -1.58 -30.43
C LEU A 454 7.93 -1.45 -31.96
N PRO A 455 6.97 -0.77 -32.61
CA PRO A 455 7.13 -0.36 -34.00
C PRO A 455 8.38 0.51 -34.16
N ARG A 456 9.16 0.28 -35.23
CA ARG A 456 10.45 0.96 -35.46
C ARG A 456 10.41 2.47 -35.26
N LYS A 457 9.39 3.15 -35.80
CA LYS A 457 9.24 4.62 -35.64
C LYS A 457 9.13 5.07 -34.19
N ILE A 458 8.33 4.34 -33.39
CA ILE A 458 8.11 4.63 -31.97
C ILE A 458 9.38 4.31 -31.18
N ARG A 459 9.99 3.15 -31.45
CA ARG A 459 11.26 2.73 -30.83
C ARG A 459 12.36 3.76 -31.03
N THR A 460 12.66 4.13 -32.28
CA THR A 460 13.67 5.14 -32.60
C THR A 460 13.39 6.47 -31.89
N SER A 461 12.13 6.90 -31.83
CA SER A 461 11.75 8.14 -31.13
C SER A 461 12.03 8.06 -29.62
N LEU A 462 11.59 6.99 -28.95
CA LEU A 462 11.76 6.82 -27.51
C LEU A 462 13.24 6.59 -27.13
N CYS A 463 13.96 5.74 -27.87
CA CYS A 463 15.40 5.52 -27.67
C CYS A 463 16.20 6.81 -27.88
N ARG A 464 15.82 7.65 -28.85
CA ARG A 464 16.46 8.96 -29.05
C ARG A 464 16.25 9.87 -27.85
N GLN A 465 15.02 9.96 -27.34
CA GLN A 465 14.74 10.75 -26.13
C GLN A 465 15.54 10.24 -24.93
N LEU A 466 15.65 8.91 -24.76
CA LEU A 466 16.42 8.28 -23.68
C LEU A 466 17.90 8.66 -23.77
N VAL A 467 18.49 8.52 -24.96
CA VAL A 467 19.89 8.87 -25.16
C VAL A 467 20.12 10.36 -24.93
N THR A 468 19.20 11.23 -25.38
CA THR A 468 19.30 12.68 -25.13
C THR A 468 19.34 12.99 -23.63
N ILE A 469 18.41 12.46 -22.83
CA ILE A 469 18.40 12.71 -21.37
C ILE A 469 19.61 12.10 -20.68
N ALA A 470 20.09 10.93 -21.12
CA ALA A 470 21.27 10.28 -20.55
C ALA A 470 22.56 11.08 -20.85
N VAL A 471 22.74 11.54 -22.08
CA VAL A 471 23.89 12.36 -22.49
C VAL A 471 23.95 13.67 -21.72
N ASN A 472 22.79 14.26 -21.42
CA ASN A 472 22.64 15.46 -20.59
C ASN A 472 22.80 15.19 -19.08
N SER A 473 23.09 13.96 -18.66
CA SER A 473 23.18 13.55 -17.24
C SER A 473 21.89 13.72 -16.45
N GLU A 474 20.73 13.68 -17.13
CA GLU A 474 19.39 13.73 -16.51
C GLU A 474 18.87 12.32 -16.11
N CYS A 475 19.58 11.25 -16.49
CA CYS A 475 19.37 9.89 -16.00
C CYS A 475 20.70 9.13 -15.90
N SER A 476 20.70 8.01 -15.17
CA SER A 476 21.92 7.21 -15.00
C SER A 476 22.14 6.23 -16.15
N VAL A 477 23.34 5.64 -16.23
CA VAL A 477 23.65 4.59 -17.22
C VAL A 477 22.85 3.33 -16.91
N GLU A 478 22.60 3.04 -15.64
CA GLU A 478 21.77 1.92 -15.18
C GLU A 478 20.32 2.06 -15.67
N ASP A 479 19.78 3.29 -15.70
CA ASP A 479 18.45 3.58 -16.27
C ASP A 479 18.41 3.26 -17.79
N VAL A 480 19.50 3.54 -18.53
CA VAL A 480 19.63 3.18 -19.95
C VAL A 480 19.75 1.66 -20.12
N ILE A 481 20.57 1.02 -19.28
CA ILE A 481 20.72 -0.44 -19.26
C ILE A 481 19.38 -1.11 -18.98
N GLN A 482 18.56 -0.57 -18.06
CA GLN A 482 17.23 -1.12 -17.77
C GLN A 482 16.35 -1.20 -19.03
N VAL A 483 16.32 -0.15 -19.85
CA VAL A 483 15.55 -0.16 -21.12
C VAL A 483 16.15 -1.15 -22.13
N ALA A 484 17.47 -1.21 -22.21
CA ALA A 484 18.16 -2.13 -23.11
C ALA A 484 18.04 -3.59 -22.68
N ASP A 485 17.87 -3.85 -21.38
CA ASP A 485 17.69 -5.19 -20.82
C ASP A 485 16.40 -5.82 -21.30
N GLU A 486 15.33 -5.03 -21.31
CA GLU A 486 13.94 -5.43 -21.59
C GLU A 486 13.65 -5.68 -23.07
N ASP A 487 14.34 -4.97 -23.98
CA ASP A 487 14.12 -5.11 -25.43
C ASP A 487 15.44 -5.02 -26.20
N VAL A 488 15.90 -6.15 -26.76
CA VAL A 488 17.14 -6.24 -27.55
C VAL A 488 17.13 -5.29 -28.76
N ASP A 489 15.97 -4.99 -29.33
CA ASP A 489 15.89 -4.03 -30.42
C ASP A 489 16.14 -2.59 -29.92
N CYS A 490 15.74 -2.27 -28.69
CA CYS A 490 16.07 -1.00 -28.06
C CYS A 490 17.57 -0.90 -27.77
N TYR A 491 18.21 -1.99 -27.34
CA TYR A 491 19.67 -2.05 -27.18
C TYR A 491 20.39 -1.68 -28.48
N ASP A 492 20.06 -2.34 -29.59
CA ASP A 492 20.67 -2.08 -30.90
C ASP A 492 20.44 -0.63 -31.35
N GLU A 493 19.21 -0.13 -31.18
CA GLU A 493 18.84 1.24 -31.55
C GLU A 493 19.59 2.29 -30.69
N ILE A 494 19.70 2.08 -29.38
CA ILE A 494 20.43 2.95 -28.45
C ILE A 494 21.91 3.02 -28.85
N LEU A 495 22.54 1.88 -29.15
CA LEU A 495 23.93 1.84 -29.62
C LEU A 495 24.14 2.59 -30.94
N GLY A 496 23.20 2.45 -31.89
CA GLY A 496 23.24 3.18 -33.16
C GLY A 496 23.14 4.70 -32.97
N ILE A 497 22.23 5.15 -32.09
CA ILE A 497 22.06 6.57 -31.77
C ILE A 497 23.30 7.12 -31.05
N LEU A 498 23.84 6.40 -30.06
CA LEU A 498 25.06 6.78 -29.35
C LEU A 498 26.26 6.87 -30.31
N GLY A 499 26.42 5.91 -31.24
CA GLY A 499 27.46 5.96 -32.27
C GLY A 499 27.37 7.22 -33.12
N THR A 500 26.16 7.57 -33.57
CA THR A 500 25.92 8.80 -34.36
C THR A 500 26.32 10.07 -33.59
N ILE A 501 26.08 10.12 -32.28
CA ILE A 501 26.46 11.26 -31.41
C ILE A 501 27.99 11.28 -31.18
N VAL A 502 28.63 10.12 -31.02
CA VAL A 502 30.10 10.04 -30.92
C VAL A 502 30.76 10.58 -32.18
N ASP A 503 30.22 10.26 -33.35
CA ASP A 503 30.78 10.69 -34.63
C ASP A 503 30.51 12.19 -34.89
N ASN A 504 29.31 12.69 -34.59
CA ASN A 504 28.85 14.00 -35.06
C ASN A 504 28.57 15.06 -33.98
N GLY A 505 28.53 14.67 -32.69
CA GLY A 505 28.16 15.57 -31.59
C GLY A 505 29.24 16.58 -31.21
N ASP A 506 28.90 17.52 -30.33
CA ASP A 506 29.90 18.39 -29.71
C ASP A 506 30.83 17.62 -28.76
N ARG A 507 31.90 18.25 -28.28
CA ARG A 507 32.90 17.59 -27.43
C ARG A 507 32.29 17.02 -26.14
N SER A 508 31.34 17.70 -25.51
CA SER A 508 30.74 17.26 -24.24
C SER A 508 29.80 16.08 -24.48
N ALA A 509 28.91 16.20 -25.47
CA ALA A 509 27.99 15.15 -25.86
C ALA A 509 28.73 13.89 -26.33
N ARG A 510 29.83 14.05 -27.08
CA ARG A 510 30.70 12.95 -27.52
C ARG A 510 31.31 12.18 -26.36
N THR A 511 31.88 12.87 -25.38
CA THR A 511 32.51 12.22 -24.22
C THR A 511 31.47 11.47 -23.39
N SER A 512 30.31 12.08 -23.13
CA SER A 512 29.22 11.45 -22.39
C SER A 512 28.65 10.24 -23.13
N ALA A 513 28.33 10.38 -24.43
CA ALA A 513 27.82 9.30 -25.27
C ALA A 513 28.80 8.13 -25.40
N LEU A 514 30.11 8.40 -25.53
CA LEU A 514 31.14 7.36 -25.58
C LEU A 514 31.20 6.58 -24.26
N ALA A 515 31.14 7.26 -23.12
CA ALA A 515 31.14 6.62 -21.81
C ALA A 515 29.90 5.70 -21.64
N ILE A 516 28.70 6.19 -21.99
CA ILE A 516 27.46 5.40 -21.94
C ILE A 516 27.58 4.18 -22.87
N LYS A 517 28.03 4.38 -24.10
CA LYS A 517 28.20 3.31 -25.11
C LYS A 517 29.12 2.20 -24.60
N LEU A 518 30.31 2.55 -24.08
CA LEU A 518 31.27 1.58 -23.56
C LEU A 518 30.73 0.80 -22.37
N ASN A 519 30.02 1.47 -21.45
CA ASN A 519 29.38 0.81 -20.31
C ASN A 519 28.27 -0.17 -20.76
N LEU A 520 27.45 0.23 -21.73
CA LEU A 520 26.38 -0.61 -22.27
C LEU A 520 26.94 -1.86 -22.98
N GLU A 521 27.98 -1.69 -23.80
CA GLU A 521 28.69 -2.80 -24.45
C GLU A 521 29.36 -3.75 -23.44
N ALA A 522 29.98 -3.20 -22.39
CA ALA A 522 30.60 -3.98 -21.33
C ALA A 522 29.55 -4.79 -20.53
N TRP A 523 28.41 -4.16 -20.22
CA TRP A 523 27.28 -4.81 -19.59
C TRP A 523 26.72 -5.95 -20.46
N TYR A 524 26.51 -5.71 -21.75
CA TYR A 524 25.96 -6.73 -22.67
C TYR A 524 26.90 -7.93 -22.82
N LYS A 525 28.22 -7.69 -22.93
CA LYS A 525 29.22 -8.77 -22.90
C LYS A 525 29.13 -9.58 -21.63
N LYS A 526 29.09 -8.93 -20.46
CA LYS A 526 28.95 -9.61 -19.16
C LYS A 526 27.66 -10.41 -19.05
N ARG A 527 26.57 -9.89 -19.61
CA ARG A 527 25.26 -10.56 -19.67
C ARG A 527 25.33 -11.82 -20.54
N ALA A 528 25.92 -11.75 -21.73
CA ALA A 528 26.07 -12.90 -22.63
C ALA A 528 26.89 -14.05 -22.02
N PHE A 529 27.83 -13.76 -21.10
CA PHE A 529 28.61 -14.78 -20.39
C PHE A 529 27.89 -15.45 -19.22
N LYS A 530 26.83 -14.84 -18.67
CA LYS A 530 25.97 -15.56 -17.72
C LYS A 530 25.23 -16.60 -18.55
N LYS A 531 25.38 -17.91 -18.25
CA LYS A 531 24.61 -19.02 -18.86
C LYS A 531 23.19 -18.53 -19.14
N PRO A 532 22.52 -18.83 -20.26
CA PRO A 532 21.15 -18.34 -20.55
C PRO A 532 20.29 -18.62 -19.32
N HIS A 533 20.14 -17.61 -18.47
CA HIS A 533 19.48 -17.78 -17.18
C HIS A 533 18.03 -17.85 -17.57
N THR A 534 17.50 -19.06 -17.39
CA THR A 534 16.09 -19.40 -17.38
C THR A 534 15.40 -19.05 -18.68
N PHE A 535 15.38 -19.99 -19.62
CA PHE A 535 14.16 -20.08 -20.44
C PHE A 535 13.00 -20.15 -19.46
N TRP A 536 12.12 -19.17 -19.53
CA TRP A 536 10.99 -19.09 -18.62
C TRP A 536 9.92 -20.02 -19.14
N TYR A 537 9.27 -20.73 -18.21
CA TYR A 537 8.02 -21.42 -18.49
C TYR A 537 7.02 -20.35 -18.94
N ALA A 538 6.81 -20.22 -20.24
CA ALA A 538 5.66 -19.46 -20.70
C ALA A 538 4.44 -20.28 -20.28
N THR A 539 3.41 -19.62 -19.74
CA THR A 539 2.12 -20.25 -19.43
C THR A 539 1.35 -20.70 -20.69
N ILE A 540 2.05 -20.79 -21.82
CA ILE A 540 1.63 -21.23 -23.15
C ILE A 540 1.98 -22.70 -23.27
N CYS A 541 0.95 -23.53 -23.43
CA CYS A 541 1.10 -24.96 -23.64
C CYS A 541 0.57 -25.35 -25.01
N GLU A 542 1.05 -26.47 -25.52
CA GLU A 542 0.58 -27.11 -26.75
C GLU A 542 0.15 -28.52 -26.40
N GLY A 543 -1.07 -28.93 -26.78
CA GLY A 543 -1.59 -30.27 -26.50
C GLY A 543 -2.67 -30.68 -27.50
N ILE A 544 -3.10 -31.93 -27.45
CA ILE A 544 -4.16 -32.49 -28.30
C ILE A 544 -5.51 -32.01 -27.75
N CYS A 545 -6.25 -31.24 -28.55
CA CYS A 545 -7.55 -30.72 -28.15
C CYS A 545 -8.58 -31.84 -28.01
N VAL A 546 -9.11 -32.02 -26.80
CA VAL A 546 -10.19 -32.97 -26.47
C VAL A 546 -11.55 -32.28 -26.62
N ASP A 547 -11.68 -31.09 -26.04
CA ASP A 547 -12.90 -30.27 -26.05
C ASP A 547 -12.55 -28.80 -25.73
N ASP A 548 -12.33 -27.98 -26.77
CA ASP A 548 -12.07 -26.54 -26.64
C ASP A 548 -13.26 -25.72 -27.17
N PRO A 549 -14.06 -25.07 -26.29
CA PRO A 549 -15.19 -24.26 -26.72
C PRO A 549 -14.77 -23.01 -27.53
N LEU A 550 -13.51 -22.56 -27.40
CA LEU A 550 -12.98 -21.47 -28.20
C LEU A 550 -12.61 -21.93 -29.61
N GLN A 551 -12.36 -23.22 -29.82
CA GLN A 551 -11.99 -23.79 -31.11
C GLN A 551 -12.69 -25.15 -31.34
N PRO A 552 -14.01 -25.17 -31.53
CA PRO A 552 -14.79 -26.42 -31.58
C PRO A 552 -14.40 -27.35 -32.75
N ASN A 553 -13.79 -26.81 -33.80
CA ASN A 553 -13.32 -27.56 -34.97
C ASN A 553 -11.88 -28.11 -34.81
N SER A 554 -11.32 -28.00 -33.61
CA SER A 554 -9.95 -28.41 -33.30
C SER A 554 -9.86 -29.76 -32.59
N GLN A 555 -10.98 -30.44 -32.32
CA GLN A 555 -10.97 -31.74 -31.65
C GLN A 555 -10.04 -32.74 -32.36
N GLY A 556 -9.16 -33.40 -31.59
CA GLY A 556 -8.13 -34.32 -32.07
C GLY A 556 -6.89 -33.65 -32.67
N LYS A 557 -6.87 -32.33 -32.81
CA LYS A 557 -5.72 -31.58 -33.37
C LYS A 557 -4.84 -31.02 -32.27
N LYS A 558 -3.55 -30.88 -32.57
CA LYS A 558 -2.59 -30.23 -31.69
C LYS A 558 -2.81 -28.73 -31.71
N LYS A 559 -3.02 -28.12 -30.54
CA LYS A 559 -3.34 -26.70 -30.41
C LYS A 559 -2.63 -26.06 -29.24
N VAL A 560 -2.40 -24.76 -29.37
CA VAL A 560 -1.79 -23.92 -28.34
C VAL A 560 -2.89 -23.28 -27.50
N PHE A 561 -2.69 -23.29 -26.19
CA PHE A 561 -3.61 -22.77 -25.19
C PHE A 561 -2.88 -22.16 -24.00
N TRP A 562 -3.60 -21.45 -23.14
CA TRP A 562 -3.07 -20.89 -21.89
C TRP A 562 -3.38 -21.80 -20.69
N SER A 563 -2.35 -22.26 -19.97
CA SER A 563 -2.44 -23.12 -18.78
C SER A 563 -2.96 -22.47 -17.46
N LEU A 564 -3.75 -21.40 -17.49
CA LEU A 564 -3.96 -20.49 -16.33
C LEU A 564 -4.64 -21.16 -15.12
N LEU A 565 -5.34 -22.28 -15.31
CA LEU A 565 -6.06 -22.99 -14.24
C LEU A 565 -6.02 -24.50 -14.48
N ARG A 566 -4.95 -25.18 -14.02
CA ARG A 566 -4.90 -26.65 -13.93
C ARG A 566 -6.08 -27.27 -13.13
N ILE A 567 -6.91 -26.46 -12.48
CA ILE A 567 -8.06 -26.88 -11.67
C ILE A 567 -9.33 -27.09 -12.52
N GLY A 568 -9.40 -26.58 -13.75
CA GLY A 568 -10.58 -26.77 -14.64
C GLY A 568 -10.28 -27.30 -16.06
N TYR A 569 -9.08 -27.02 -16.58
CA TYR A 569 -8.74 -27.27 -17.99
C TYR A 569 -8.11 -28.64 -18.28
N LYS A 570 -7.81 -29.46 -17.27
CA LYS A 570 -7.25 -30.82 -17.43
C LYS A 570 -8.12 -31.78 -18.26
N ARG A 571 -9.33 -31.36 -18.65
CA ARG A 571 -10.23 -32.14 -19.52
C ARG A 571 -10.23 -31.67 -20.98
N GLN A 572 -9.55 -30.56 -21.31
CA GLN A 572 -9.63 -29.94 -22.63
C GLN A 572 -8.44 -30.29 -23.53
N TYR A 573 -7.29 -30.65 -22.97
CA TYR A 573 -6.10 -31.01 -23.74
C TYR A 573 -5.34 -32.17 -23.08
N ASP A 574 -4.88 -33.11 -23.91
CA ASP A 574 -3.98 -34.22 -23.54
C ASP A 574 -2.56 -34.00 -24.10
N ASP A 575 -1.56 -34.68 -23.55
CA ASP A 575 -0.14 -34.67 -23.97
C ASP A 575 0.46 -33.25 -24.12
N ASP A 576 0.39 -32.46 -23.04
CA ASP A 576 0.79 -31.05 -23.07
C ASP A 576 2.32 -30.85 -23.01
N LEU A 577 2.85 -30.07 -23.93
CA LEU A 577 4.19 -29.48 -23.89
C LEU A 577 4.09 -28.00 -23.50
N ALA A 578 5.03 -27.53 -22.69
CA ALA A 578 5.15 -26.11 -22.37
C ALA A 578 6.15 -25.40 -23.28
N LEU A 579 5.83 -24.16 -23.64
CA LEU A 579 6.73 -23.29 -24.37
C LEU A 579 7.72 -22.66 -23.39
N TYR A 580 9.00 -22.90 -23.63
CA TYR A 580 10.10 -22.29 -22.90
C TYR A 580 10.69 -21.16 -23.76
N ILE A 581 10.69 -19.92 -23.26
CA ILE A 581 11.13 -18.74 -24.03
C ILE A 581 12.25 -17.96 -23.34
N ASP A 582 13.12 -17.34 -24.13
CA ASP A 582 13.90 -16.19 -23.70
C ASP A 582 13.10 -14.91 -23.99
N SER A 583 12.56 -14.30 -22.94
CA SER A 583 11.66 -13.13 -23.01
C SER A 583 12.29 -11.91 -23.70
N HIS A 584 13.62 -11.86 -23.82
CA HIS A 584 14.32 -10.76 -24.46
C HIS A 584 14.36 -10.86 -25.97
N TYR A 585 14.24 -12.09 -26.49
CA TYR A 585 14.30 -12.40 -27.93
C TYR A 585 12.94 -12.83 -28.49
N VAL A 586 12.00 -13.19 -27.63
CA VAL A 586 10.61 -13.50 -27.98
C VAL A 586 9.71 -12.32 -27.62
N GLY A 587 8.71 -11.99 -28.43
CA GLY A 587 7.81 -10.86 -28.15
C GLY A 587 6.55 -10.88 -29.00
N TRP A 588 5.50 -10.21 -28.53
CA TRP A 588 4.25 -10.10 -29.28
C TRP A 588 4.30 -8.98 -30.30
N VAL A 589 3.97 -9.29 -31.55
CA VAL A 589 3.97 -8.33 -32.65
C VAL A 589 2.54 -8.19 -33.15
N LYS A 590 2.06 -6.95 -33.24
CA LYS A 590 0.74 -6.68 -33.82
C LYS A 590 0.71 -7.24 -35.24
N ALA A 591 -0.30 -8.04 -35.58
CA ALA A 591 -0.39 -8.72 -36.88
C ALA A 591 -0.25 -7.77 -38.07
N SER A 592 -0.84 -6.57 -37.97
CA SER A 592 -0.73 -5.51 -38.98
C SER A 592 0.69 -4.95 -39.19
N HIS A 593 1.63 -5.24 -38.28
CA HIS A 593 3.02 -4.80 -38.38
C HIS A 593 3.98 -5.90 -38.85
N ILE A 594 3.51 -7.15 -38.98
CA ILE A 594 4.35 -8.28 -39.44
C ILE A 594 5.01 -7.97 -40.80
N PRO A 595 4.33 -7.40 -41.81
CA PRO A 595 4.99 -7.08 -43.08
C PRO A 595 6.13 -6.05 -42.96
N CYS A 596 6.14 -5.26 -41.88
CA CYS A 596 7.14 -4.21 -41.63
C CYS A 596 8.19 -4.63 -40.60
N ILE A 597 8.08 -5.85 -40.02
CA ILE A 597 9.06 -6.32 -39.05
C ILE A 597 10.35 -6.72 -39.76
N SER A 598 11.48 -6.60 -39.07
CA SER A 598 12.75 -7.06 -39.58
C SER A 598 12.68 -8.54 -39.95
N SER A 599 13.28 -8.92 -41.08
CA SER A 599 13.43 -10.32 -41.51
C SER A 599 14.20 -11.18 -40.51
N LEU A 600 14.82 -10.55 -39.49
CA LEU A 600 15.42 -11.22 -38.36
C LEU A 600 14.39 -11.91 -37.44
N TYR A 601 13.13 -11.50 -37.48
CA TYR A 601 12.07 -12.12 -36.70
C TYR A 601 11.40 -13.24 -37.47
N ARG A 602 11.19 -14.37 -36.81
CA ARG A 602 10.41 -15.50 -37.31
C ARG A 602 9.23 -15.74 -36.38
N PRO A 603 8.05 -16.10 -36.90
CA PRO A 603 6.94 -16.49 -36.04
C PRO A 603 7.32 -17.70 -35.20
N VAL A 604 6.87 -17.71 -33.94
CA VAL A 604 6.89 -18.91 -33.12
C VAL A 604 5.75 -19.79 -33.58
N THR A 605 6.08 -21.00 -34.02
CA THR A 605 5.11 -21.98 -34.52
C THR A 605 4.98 -23.15 -33.55
N SER A 606 3.76 -23.66 -33.45
CA SER A 606 3.55 -25.05 -33.02
C SER A 606 3.99 -25.94 -34.16
N LYS A 607 4.84 -26.93 -33.89
CA LYS A 607 5.14 -27.99 -34.86
C LYS A 607 4.03 -29.03 -34.74
N PRO A 608 3.09 -29.09 -35.69
CA PRO A 608 2.19 -30.21 -35.72
C PRO A 608 2.94 -31.45 -36.24
N SER A 609 2.27 -32.60 -36.28
CA SER A 609 2.79 -33.81 -36.94
C SER A 609 3.32 -33.50 -38.35
N GLU A 610 4.21 -34.35 -38.91
CA GLU A 610 4.83 -34.13 -40.23
C GLU A 610 3.83 -33.81 -41.36
N ASP A 611 2.56 -34.20 -41.21
CA ASP A 611 1.48 -34.04 -42.19
C ASP A 611 0.60 -32.78 -42.04
N GLU A 612 0.79 -31.96 -41.01
CA GLU A 612 -0.06 -30.80 -40.70
C GLU A 612 0.64 -29.45 -40.94
N PRO A 613 -0.08 -28.38 -41.33
CA PRO A 613 0.52 -27.08 -41.59
C PRO A 613 0.96 -26.40 -40.30
N GLU A 614 2.14 -25.76 -40.31
CA GLU A 614 2.61 -24.96 -39.17
C GLU A 614 1.59 -23.88 -38.79
N GLU A 615 1.17 -23.89 -37.53
CA GLU A 615 0.28 -22.88 -36.97
C GLU A 615 1.07 -21.86 -36.15
N LEU A 616 0.66 -20.60 -36.26
CA LEU A 616 1.22 -19.46 -35.55
C LEU A 616 0.63 -19.37 -34.15
N ILE A 617 1.44 -18.98 -33.17
CA ILE A 617 0.93 -18.66 -31.84
C ILE A 617 0.42 -17.23 -31.84
N ALA A 618 -0.88 -17.05 -31.61
CA ALA A 618 -1.54 -15.76 -31.61
C ALA A 618 -2.12 -15.41 -30.25
N CYS A 619 -2.30 -14.11 -30.00
CA CYS A 619 -3.12 -13.64 -28.89
C CYS A 619 -3.97 -12.41 -29.22
N ILE A 620 -5.08 -12.29 -28.51
CA ILE A 620 -5.99 -11.16 -28.54
C ILE A 620 -6.57 -10.90 -27.14
N LEU A 621 -7.04 -9.70 -26.83
CA LEU A 621 -7.61 -9.40 -25.52
C LEU A 621 -9.09 -9.80 -25.48
N GLU A 622 -9.57 -10.32 -24.37
CA GLU A 622 -10.98 -10.59 -24.09
C GLU A 622 -11.73 -9.28 -23.80
N LYS A 623 -12.96 -9.12 -24.31
CA LYS A 623 -13.82 -7.93 -24.12
C LYS A 623 -14.14 -7.70 -22.65
N THR A 624 -14.51 -8.75 -21.93
CA THR A 624 -15.11 -8.69 -20.59
C THR A 624 -14.06 -8.52 -19.50
N ARG A 625 -13.07 -9.42 -19.46
CA ARG A 625 -12.05 -9.45 -18.40
C ARG A 625 -10.78 -8.71 -18.81
N GLY A 626 -10.58 -8.49 -20.11
CA GLY A 626 -9.34 -7.93 -20.60
C GLY A 626 -8.16 -8.90 -20.57
N SER A 627 -8.39 -10.16 -20.22
CA SER A 627 -7.39 -11.22 -20.23
C SER A 627 -6.96 -11.50 -21.66
N LYS A 628 -5.74 -12.02 -21.83
CA LYS A 628 -5.23 -12.43 -23.14
C LYS A 628 -5.76 -13.83 -23.45
N ILE A 629 -6.37 -13.98 -24.61
CA ILE A 629 -6.75 -15.25 -25.21
C ILE A 629 -5.58 -15.67 -26.09
N ILE A 630 -4.92 -16.78 -25.77
CA ILE A 630 -3.85 -17.37 -26.58
C ILE A 630 -4.41 -18.58 -27.31
N PHE A 631 -4.12 -18.67 -28.60
CA PHE A 631 -4.66 -19.71 -29.48
C PHE A 631 -3.74 -19.93 -30.69
N SER A 632 -3.91 -21.06 -31.37
CA SER A 632 -3.23 -21.33 -32.65
C SER A 632 -3.97 -20.70 -33.83
N LEU A 633 -3.22 -20.24 -34.81
CA LEU A 633 -3.73 -19.55 -35.99
C LEU A 633 -3.08 -20.05 -37.27
N VAL A 634 -3.86 -20.28 -38.32
CA VAL A 634 -3.31 -20.59 -39.66
C VAL A 634 -2.61 -19.35 -40.23
N GLN A 635 -1.73 -19.54 -41.21
CA GLN A 635 -0.89 -18.48 -41.79
C GLN A 635 -1.67 -17.32 -42.44
N ASP A 636 -2.98 -17.46 -42.68
CA ASP A 636 -3.86 -16.43 -43.24
C ASP A 636 -4.29 -15.35 -42.23
N LEU A 637 -3.92 -15.52 -40.95
CA LEU A 637 -4.22 -14.61 -39.84
C LEU A 637 -5.74 -14.40 -39.57
N VAL A 638 -6.59 -15.34 -39.99
CA VAL A 638 -8.04 -15.24 -39.81
C VAL A 638 -8.44 -15.70 -38.40
N VAL A 639 -8.86 -14.76 -37.56
CA VAL A 639 -9.29 -15.04 -36.18
C VAL A 639 -10.59 -15.87 -36.18
N PRO A 640 -10.66 -17.00 -35.45
CA PRO A 640 -11.90 -17.79 -35.33
C PRO A 640 -13.09 -16.97 -34.83
N ASP A 641 -14.28 -17.20 -35.39
CA ASP A 641 -15.50 -16.44 -35.05
C ASP A 641 -15.85 -16.48 -33.56
N THR A 642 -15.64 -17.62 -32.91
CA THR A 642 -15.80 -17.85 -31.47
C THR A 642 -14.92 -16.90 -30.64
N ILE A 643 -13.66 -16.74 -31.03
CA ILE A 643 -12.70 -15.84 -30.37
C ILE A 643 -13.03 -14.38 -30.72
N SER A 644 -13.35 -14.09 -31.98
CA SER A 644 -13.76 -12.77 -32.46
C SER A 644 -14.98 -12.23 -31.69
N ALA A 645 -15.96 -13.10 -31.41
CA ALA A 645 -17.16 -12.75 -30.66
C ALA A 645 -16.86 -12.22 -29.24
N ILE A 646 -15.85 -12.77 -28.57
CA ILE A 646 -15.49 -12.44 -27.19
C ILE A 646 -14.26 -11.52 -27.05
N SER A 647 -13.61 -11.15 -28.15
CA SER A 647 -12.32 -10.43 -28.12
C SER A 647 -12.41 -8.97 -28.56
N ALA A 648 -11.48 -8.16 -28.06
CA ALA A 648 -11.35 -6.74 -28.35
C ALA A 648 -9.91 -6.40 -28.73
N GLY A 649 -9.78 -5.39 -29.59
CA GLY A 649 -8.47 -4.87 -30.00
C GLY A 649 -7.81 -5.69 -31.10
N PRO A 650 -6.53 -5.43 -31.38
CA PRO A 650 -5.84 -6.04 -32.50
C PRO A 650 -5.32 -7.45 -32.17
N LEU A 651 -5.17 -8.26 -33.22
CA LEU A 651 -4.46 -9.53 -33.18
C LEU A 651 -2.95 -9.33 -33.03
N TYR A 652 -2.31 -10.16 -32.20
CA TYR A 652 -0.87 -10.23 -32.06
C TYR A 652 -0.37 -11.64 -32.35
N VAL A 653 0.83 -11.74 -32.91
CA VAL A 653 1.52 -12.99 -33.20
C VAL A 653 2.83 -13.02 -32.40
N LEU A 654 3.14 -14.17 -31.81
CA LEU A 654 4.38 -14.36 -31.08
C LEU A 654 5.54 -14.52 -32.08
N MET A 655 6.54 -13.67 -31.97
CA MET A 655 7.69 -13.66 -32.86
C MET A 655 8.98 -13.86 -32.05
N ALA A 656 9.92 -14.60 -32.61
CA ALA A 656 11.23 -14.86 -32.05
C ALA A 656 12.33 -14.30 -32.96
N ARG A 657 13.33 -13.66 -32.35
CA ARG A 657 14.58 -13.24 -33.00
C ARG A 657 15.66 -14.26 -32.64
N PRO A 658 16.35 -14.89 -33.61
CA PRO A 658 17.51 -15.73 -33.31
C PRO A 658 18.56 -14.94 -32.53
N GLN A 659 19.20 -15.59 -31.57
CA GLN A 659 20.31 -14.98 -30.84
C GLN A 659 21.52 -14.78 -31.78
N GLN A 660 22.42 -13.86 -31.44
CA GLN A 660 23.59 -13.56 -32.27
C GLN A 660 24.53 -14.76 -32.45
N ASP A 661 24.54 -15.69 -31.49
CA ASP A 661 25.32 -16.94 -31.54
C ASP A 661 24.60 -18.08 -32.27
N GLY A 662 23.40 -17.84 -32.81
CA GLY A 662 22.58 -18.83 -33.50
C GLY A 662 21.76 -19.73 -32.58
N THR A 663 21.81 -19.54 -31.26
CA THR A 663 20.95 -20.29 -30.33
C THR A 663 19.48 -19.94 -30.53
N GLN A 664 18.61 -20.94 -30.33
CA GLN A 664 17.17 -20.76 -30.44
C GLN A 664 16.66 -19.93 -29.28
N ALA A 665 15.77 -18.97 -29.57
CA ALA A 665 15.15 -18.12 -28.56
C ALA A 665 13.97 -18.79 -27.82
N TYR A 666 13.52 -19.96 -28.28
CA TYR A 666 12.48 -20.74 -27.64
C TYR A 666 12.65 -22.23 -27.93
N TYR A 667 12.05 -23.08 -27.11
CA TYR A 667 11.86 -24.51 -27.36
C TYR A 667 10.58 -25.03 -26.67
N TRP A 668 10.09 -26.20 -27.09
CA TRP A 668 8.98 -26.90 -26.45
C TRP A 668 9.53 -28.04 -25.58
N GLY A 669 9.02 -28.19 -24.36
CA GLY A 669 9.45 -29.26 -23.45
C GLY A 669 8.39 -29.62 -22.42
N ASP A 670 8.63 -30.66 -21.63
CA ASP A 670 7.65 -31.13 -20.63
C ASP A 670 7.30 -30.02 -19.63
N PRO A 671 6.01 -29.87 -19.26
CA PRO A 671 5.58 -28.86 -18.33
C PRO A 671 6.15 -29.12 -16.93
N CYS A 672 6.67 -28.08 -16.30
CA CYS A 672 7.27 -28.23 -14.97
C CYS A 672 6.21 -28.67 -13.93
N PRO A 673 6.50 -29.64 -13.05
CA PRO A 673 5.51 -30.21 -12.12
C PRO A 673 5.23 -29.35 -10.87
N TRP A 674 5.77 -28.12 -10.80
CA TRP A 674 5.73 -27.27 -9.61
C TRP A 674 4.37 -26.61 -9.36
#